data_AF-A0A350J5H4-F1
#
_entry.id   AF-A0A350J5H4-F1
#
_cell.length_a   1.000
_cell.length_b   1.000
_cell.length_c   1.000
_cell.angle_alpha   90.00
_cell.angle_beta   90.00
_cell.angle_gamma   90.00
#
_symmetry.space_group_name_H-M   'P 1'
#
loop_
_entity.id
_entity.type
_entity.pdbx_description
1 polymer ?
#
loop_
_entity_poly.entity_id
_entity_poly.type
_entity_poly.pdbx_seq_one_letter_code
_entity_poly.pdbx_strand_id
1 'polypeptide(L)'
;MRRTIKAILKRSFFKKDRLNAKVPNATFHVSIGFICAFSLVMLSLMVGWLSYFYPTPGDNNILVVNAPDSYIEYLNDGTGSKYKYGKIVHTKYTEAYYDFITIGRWMRENDAFMAIVFPTDFDMQIRIGQTPDVLTYYLSDELEYSEWKDYIKDNHLDPYKDFLKRTMNIPAQINPEAKVIEDGRAIEKRSGAQIITRNLARNFFPLIAFIVILYLAMSSGTNAISGQKEQGTFTAVIMTPAPRSAIILGNLLGVFLTSFFPSAICMSLLFLIRPYRSLGGLLASLLLLASLSLLISAITILISVMNDNVVSAQTAFLPIFLVLIACCVSSMQEGKNTSRLFDMIPVYGHFYGLGKCLINEFSFLDVAVCVLVSVLCAVLCTVISVKLISLERFIVASDVVTRKELAQARRMKAKKDYVQKPRGTIFGYRPSRKIPLTNFISDQILYPFALLSVFQMIAVIPTVVRFMRKPEYSDYILDLKDVSGVGDIVKQSFDVMGIFMSDPLFLFLMGIGYVLIIDMYIRRVMRKERNPLSTIGLPFVNVAKRYLSGLLLGLVMMGSVFGLLLLSGRLRITGFGIAPEYIPLFIAYVFMWIPQGATEEIMFRGFMMSRSASRFGIPVAIFFQAVLFAVFHGMNMGFTWLAGVNLVLIALFFGLLAYYSDNIWMTCGAHTCWNFTQGNLFGLQVSGNGSAASLISTEFSARGEAYITGGDFGPEGSIFVTIVSLTAIAAVIVWYKVILPRKTPSVPTK
;
A
#
# COMPACT_ATOMS: atom_id res chain seq x y z
N MET A 1 -36.02 35.63 15.95
CA MET A 1 -34.67 35.05 15.69
C MET A 1 -34.09 34.27 16.88
N ARG A 2 -33.83 34.88 18.05
CA ARG A 2 -33.27 34.16 19.22
C ARG A 2 -34.13 32.98 19.72
N ARG A 3 -35.46 33.08 19.73
CA ARG A 3 -36.36 31.98 20.12
C ARG A 3 -36.37 30.82 19.11
N THR A 4 -36.25 31.12 17.82
CA THR A 4 -36.18 30.14 16.73
C THR A 4 -34.86 29.37 16.77
N ILE A 5 -33.74 30.06 17.00
CA ILE A 5 -32.42 29.44 17.18
C ILE A 5 -32.39 28.56 18.44
N LYS A 6 -32.97 29.03 19.55
CA LYS A 6 -33.10 28.23 20.79
C LYS A 6 -34.01 27.01 20.60
N ALA A 7 -35.06 27.10 19.79
CA ALA A 7 -35.94 25.98 19.47
C ALA A 7 -35.27 24.94 18.56
N ILE A 8 -34.45 25.38 17.59
CA ILE A 8 -33.65 24.50 16.72
C ILE A 8 -32.56 23.78 17.52
N LEU A 9 -31.88 24.49 18.43
CA LEU A 9 -30.89 23.90 19.33
C LEU A 9 -31.55 22.91 20.31
N LYS A 10 -32.71 23.25 20.89
CA LYS A 10 -33.40 22.36 21.83
C LYS A 10 -33.99 21.11 21.13
N ARG A 11 -34.43 21.22 19.87
CA ARG A 11 -34.86 20.08 19.04
C ARG A 11 -33.71 19.19 18.60
N SER A 12 -32.54 19.75 18.27
CA SER A 12 -31.39 18.98 17.77
C SER A 12 -30.59 18.31 18.87
N PHE A 13 -30.57 18.86 20.09
CA PHE A 13 -29.66 18.40 21.16
C PHE A 13 -30.33 17.71 22.35
N PHE A 14 -31.64 17.93 22.63
CA PHE A 14 -32.22 17.50 23.92
C PHE A 14 -33.50 16.67 23.86
N LYS A 15 -34.03 16.32 22.69
CA LYS A 15 -35.19 15.39 22.64
C LYS A 15 -34.73 13.94 22.62
N LYS A 16 -34.74 13.36 23.82
CA LYS A 16 -34.52 11.94 24.11
C LYS A 16 -35.77 11.12 23.78
N ASP A 17 -36.27 11.20 22.54
CA ASP A 17 -37.39 10.37 22.10
C ASP A 17 -37.11 9.77 20.73
N ARG A 18 -36.80 8.47 20.78
CA ARG A 18 -36.93 7.45 19.73
C ARG A 18 -36.54 7.89 18.32
N LEU A 19 -35.24 7.91 18.04
CA LEU A 19 -34.65 7.56 16.74
C LEU A 19 -33.16 7.28 16.99
N ASN A 20 -32.80 6.00 17.07
CA ASN A 20 -31.41 5.56 17.25
C ASN A 20 -30.66 5.69 15.93
N ALA A 21 -30.29 6.91 15.56
CA ALA A 21 -29.10 7.15 14.74
C ALA A 21 -28.17 8.01 15.60
N LYS A 22 -27.49 7.37 16.56
CA LYS A 22 -26.34 7.98 17.19
C LYS A 22 -25.31 8.13 16.07
N VAL A 23 -25.14 9.34 15.54
CA VAL A 23 -23.85 9.70 14.93
C VAL A 23 -22.83 9.38 16.03
N PRO A 24 -21.90 8.43 15.84
CA PRO A 24 -20.91 8.14 16.86
C PRO A 24 -20.24 9.47 17.22
N ASN A 25 -20.13 9.81 18.52
CA ASN A 25 -19.43 11.03 18.96
C ASN A 25 -18.05 11.16 18.27
N ALA A 26 -17.43 10.03 17.92
CA ALA A 26 -16.25 9.96 17.07
C ALA A 26 -16.37 10.74 15.75
N THR A 27 -17.47 10.66 15.01
CA THR A 27 -17.67 11.37 13.73
C THR A 27 -17.76 12.88 13.91
N PHE A 28 -18.38 13.33 15.01
CA PHE A 28 -18.47 14.76 15.35
C PHE A 28 -17.10 15.29 15.81
N HIS A 29 -16.38 14.53 16.66
CA HIS A 29 -15.03 14.87 17.10
C HIS A 29 -14.00 14.79 15.97
N VAL A 30 -14.16 13.87 15.01
CA VAL A 30 -13.32 13.76 13.81
C VAL A 30 -13.61 14.89 12.84
N SER A 31 -14.88 15.31 12.66
CA SER A 31 -15.22 16.44 11.80
C SER A 31 -14.76 17.77 12.38
N ILE A 32 -14.90 17.97 13.70
CA ILE A 32 -14.34 19.14 14.40
C ILE A 32 -12.81 19.08 14.42
N GLY A 33 -12.22 17.91 14.65
CA GLY A 33 -10.78 17.71 14.59
C GLY A 33 -10.23 18.01 13.20
N PHE A 34 -10.95 17.62 12.14
CA PHE A 34 -10.60 17.93 10.76
C PHE A 34 -10.78 19.42 10.43
N ILE A 35 -11.86 20.07 10.89
CA ILE A 35 -12.06 21.51 10.70
C ILE A 35 -11.03 22.31 11.50
N CYS A 36 -10.67 21.90 12.72
CA CYS A 36 -9.61 22.52 13.51
C CYS A 36 -8.23 22.29 12.89
N ALA A 37 -7.92 21.08 12.41
CA ALA A 37 -6.66 20.79 11.72
C ALA A 37 -6.58 21.55 10.39
N PHE A 38 -7.67 21.61 9.61
CA PHE A 38 -7.76 22.37 8.38
C PHE A 38 -7.64 23.88 8.62
N SER A 39 -8.27 24.39 9.69
CA SER A 39 -8.17 25.80 10.09
C SER A 39 -6.78 26.11 10.63
N LEU A 40 -6.12 25.20 11.35
CA LEU A 40 -4.74 25.36 11.83
C LEU A 40 -3.72 25.31 10.69
N VAL A 41 -3.94 24.47 9.68
CA VAL A 41 -3.12 24.43 8.45
C VAL A 41 -3.35 25.69 7.61
N MET A 42 -4.60 26.17 7.49
CA MET A 42 -4.88 27.45 6.83
C MET A 42 -4.30 28.62 7.63
N LEU A 43 -4.37 28.58 8.96
CA LEU A 43 -3.76 29.58 9.82
C LEU A 43 -2.23 29.54 9.70
N SER A 44 -1.59 28.37 9.66
CA SER A 44 -0.13 28.26 9.49
C SER A 44 0.33 28.72 8.10
N LEU A 45 -0.50 28.55 7.07
CA LEU A 45 -0.26 29.09 5.73
C LEU A 45 -0.51 30.61 5.66
N MET A 46 -1.38 31.16 6.51
CA MET A 46 -1.61 32.61 6.65
C MET A 46 -0.67 33.28 7.67
N VAL A 47 0.02 32.52 8.55
CA VAL A 47 1.03 33.04 9.48
C VAL A 47 2.25 33.58 8.72
N GLY A 48 2.56 33.01 7.54
CA GLY A 48 3.54 33.58 6.62
C GLY A 48 3.15 34.95 6.02
N TRP A 49 1.90 35.40 6.18
CA TRP A 49 1.46 36.77 5.84
C TRP A 49 1.64 37.76 7.01
N LEU A 50 1.70 37.27 8.25
CA LEU A 50 1.88 38.09 9.45
C LEU A 50 3.36 38.34 9.79
N SER A 51 4.26 37.46 9.35
CA SER A 51 5.72 37.62 9.52
C SER A 51 6.31 38.80 8.73
N TYR A 52 5.52 39.49 7.91
CA TYR A 52 5.90 40.78 7.31
C TYR A 52 5.89 41.96 8.32
N PHE A 53 5.37 41.76 9.54
CA PHE A 53 5.32 42.75 10.61
C PHE A 53 6.05 42.26 11.88
N TYR A 54 7.38 42.08 11.80
CA TYR A 54 8.42 42.09 12.87
C TYR A 54 8.12 41.49 14.28
N PRO A 55 9.09 40.75 14.86
CA PRO A 55 10.26 41.39 15.47
C PRO A 55 11.58 40.73 15.09
N THR A 56 12.66 41.52 15.05
CA THR A 56 14.04 41.04 15.20
C THR A 56 14.29 40.59 16.65
N PRO A 57 14.84 39.39 16.92
CA PRO A 57 15.53 39.21 18.22
C PRO A 57 16.70 38.20 18.24
N GLY A 58 17.73 38.52 19.04
CA GLY A 58 18.54 37.53 19.80
C GLY A 58 19.87 37.06 19.19
N ASP A 59 20.91 36.97 20.03
CA ASP A 59 22.18 36.30 19.73
C ASP A 59 21.97 34.78 19.58
N ASN A 60 21.87 34.27 18.36
CA ASN A 60 21.53 32.86 18.09
C ASN A 60 22.76 31.96 17.86
N ASN A 61 22.90 30.86 18.59
CA ASN A 61 24.08 29.98 18.56
C ASN A 61 24.08 28.98 17.39
N ILE A 62 25.25 28.79 16.76
CA ILE A 62 25.46 27.77 15.70
C ILE A 62 26.32 26.63 16.26
N LEU A 63 25.83 25.39 16.11
CA LEU A 63 26.58 24.17 16.43
C LEU A 63 27.40 23.73 15.22
N VAL A 64 28.66 23.33 15.41
CA VAL A 64 29.46 22.74 14.32
C VAL A 64 29.82 21.30 14.71
N VAL A 65 29.63 20.36 13.80
CA VAL A 65 29.94 18.95 14.00
C VAL A 65 30.99 18.55 12.97
N ASN A 66 32.00 17.81 13.41
CA ASN A 66 33.16 17.39 12.64
C ASN A 66 33.93 18.55 12.00
N ALA A 67 34.06 19.68 12.70
CA ALA A 67 34.78 20.85 12.18
C ALA A 67 36.17 20.46 11.64
N PRO A 68 36.44 20.67 10.33
CA PRO A 68 37.74 20.38 9.75
C PRO A 68 38.79 21.38 10.22
N ASP A 69 40.06 21.00 10.17
CA ASP A 69 41.17 21.85 10.60
C ASP A 69 41.20 23.16 9.80
N SER A 70 40.93 23.09 8.49
CA SER A 70 40.84 24.26 7.63
C SER A 70 39.70 25.22 8.01
N TYR A 71 38.62 24.70 8.58
CA TYR A 71 37.48 25.50 9.05
C TYR A 71 37.79 26.18 10.39
N ILE A 72 38.51 25.49 11.27
CA ILE A 72 39.01 26.09 12.52
C ILE A 72 40.00 27.23 12.20
N GLU A 73 40.85 27.06 11.18
CA GLU A 73 41.78 28.09 10.72
C GLU A 73 41.05 29.32 10.15
N TYR A 74 40.02 29.11 9.33
CA TYR A 74 39.15 30.19 8.82
C TYR A 74 38.50 31.02 9.93
N LEU A 75 38.05 30.37 11.01
CA LEU A 75 37.47 31.07 12.16
C LEU A 75 38.51 31.91 12.92
N ASN A 76 39.77 31.46 12.95
CA ASN A 76 40.87 32.12 13.66
C ASN A 76 41.55 33.25 12.86
N ASP A 77 41.48 33.25 11.53
CA ASP A 77 42.09 34.28 10.63
C ASP A 77 41.40 35.67 10.70
N GLY A 78 40.43 35.86 11.60
CA GLY A 78 39.74 37.15 11.80
C GLY A 78 38.80 37.58 10.65
N THR A 79 38.83 36.89 9.50
CA THR A 79 37.79 36.96 8.46
C THR A 79 36.51 36.25 8.90
N GLY A 80 36.63 35.20 9.73
CA GLY A 80 35.51 34.47 10.32
C GLY A 80 34.85 35.14 11.52
N SER A 81 35.46 36.18 12.13
CA SER A 81 35.02 36.77 13.40
C SER A 81 34.26 38.10 13.28
N LYS A 82 33.89 38.51 12.06
CA LYS A 82 33.22 39.81 11.79
C LYS A 82 31.69 39.72 11.70
N TYR A 83 31.07 38.68 12.23
CA TYR A 83 29.63 38.46 12.09
C TYR A 83 28.85 38.97 13.29
N LYS A 84 27.80 39.74 12.99
CA LYS A 84 27.05 40.60 13.92
C LYS A 84 25.97 39.87 14.73
N TYR A 85 25.73 38.58 14.45
CA TYR A 85 24.68 37.78 15.06
C TYR A 85 25.14 36.32 15.19
N GLY A 86 25.30 35.87 16.45
CA GLY A 86 25.48 34.46 16.81
C GLY A 86 26.90 34.04 17.19
N LYS A 87 27.04 33.31 18.30
CA LYS A 87 28.29 32.72 18.79
C LYS A 87 28.40 31.28 18.27
N ILE A 88 29.55 30.88 17.74
CA ILE A 88 29.83 29.46 17.43
C ILE A 88 30.12 28.76 18.76
N VAL A 89 29.24 27.83 19.15
CA VAL A 89 29.21 27.34 20.53
C VAL A 89 30.10 26.12 20.77
N HIS A 90 30.09 25.09 19.90
CA HIS A 90 30.91 23.88 20.14
C HIS A 90 31.20 23.05 18.88
N THR A 91 32.36 22.35 18.87
CA THR A 91 32.74 21.30 17.91
C THR A 91 32.54 19.92 18.54
N LYS A 92 31.60 19.12 18.01
CA LYS A 92 31.38 17.71 18.41
C LYS A 92 31.80 16.76 17.29
N TYR A 93 32.17 15.52 17.61
CA TYR A 93 32.62 14.53 16.62
C TYR A 93 31.63 13.36 16.52
N THR A 94 31.29 12.95 15.29
CA THR A 94 30.49 11.75 14.98
C THR A 94 30.92 11.13 13.65
N GLU A 95 31.01 9.79 13.62
CA GLU A 95 31.24 9.05 12.38
C GLU A 95 29.95 8.90 11.54
N ALA A 96 28.78 9.08 12.17
CA ALA A 96 27.49 9.02 11.49
C ALA A 96 27.09 10.41 10.94
N TYR A 97 27.50 10.70 9.70
CA TYR A 97 27.29 11.99 9.03
C TYR A 97 25.78 12.39 8.91
N TYR A 98 24.87 11.40 8.83
CA TYR A 98 23.41 11.59 8.76
C TYR A 98 22.65 11.19 10.05
N ASP A 99 23.11 11.59 11.24
CA ASP A 99 22.46 11.27 12.53
C ASP A 99 21.62 12.42 13.12
N PHE A 100 20.41 12.60 12.58
CA PHE A 100 19.45 13.65 13.01
C PHE A 100 19.01 13.54 14.47
N ILE A 101 19.05 12.35 15.08
CA ILE A 101 18.61 12.16 16.47
C ILE A 101 19.68 12.69 17.43
N THR A 102 20.94 12.29 17.20
CA THR A 102 22.07 12.74 18.03
C THR A 102 22.34 14.23 17.82
N ILE A 103 22.34 14.70 16.57
CA ILE A 103 22.53 16.11 16.24
C ILE A 103 21.40 16.95 16.83
N GLY A 104 20.14 16.53 16.67
CA GLY A 104 19.01 17.24 17.27
C GLY A 104 19.06 17.28 18.80
N ARG A 105 19.60 16.25 19.46
CA ARG A 105 19.85 16.28 20.92
C ARG A 105 20.93 17.30 21.26
N TRP A 106 22.06 17.32 20.56
CA TRP A 106 23.13 18.28 20.79
C TRP A 106 22.69 19.72 20.52
N MET A 107 21.86 19.96 19.50
CA MET A 107 21.30 21.28 19.24
C MET A 107 20.46 21.79 20.42
N ARG A 108 19.62 20.92 21.02
CA ARG A 108 18.82 21.27 22.21
C ARG A 108 19.68 21.49 23.47
N GLU A 109 20.72 20.68 23.66
CA GLU A 109 21.65 20.82 24.79
C GLU A 109 22.45 22.14 24.76
N ASN A 110 22.71 22.66 23.55
CA ASN A 110 23.56 23.83 23.34
C ASN A 110 22.78 25.08 22.90
N ASP A 111 21.45 25.03 22.99
CA ASP A 111 20.53 26.11 22.57
C ASP A 111 20.87 26.63 21.16
N ALA A 112 21.23 25.70 20.27
CA ALA A 112 21.67 26.00 18.91
C ALA A 112 20.49 25.90 17.94
N PHE A 113 20.24 26.97 17.19
CA PHE A 113 19.15 27.01 16.21
C PHE A 113 19.47 26.17 14.96
N MET A 114 20.75 26.10 14.60
CA MET A 114 21.26 25.38 13.43
C MET A 114 22.55 24.63 13.77
N ALA A 115 22.74 23.46 13.15
CA ALA A 115 23.99 22.72 13.18
C ALA A 115 24.57 22.58 11.77
N ILE A 116 25.86 22.89 11.61
CA ILE A 116 26.65 22.66 10.40
C ILE A 116 27.45 21.37 10.63
N VAL A 117 27.35 20.40 9.74
CA VAL A 117 27.99 19.09 9.88
C VAL A 117 28.87 18.84 8.68
N PHE A 118 30.16 18.66 8.94
CA PHE A 118 31.14 18.31 7.93
C PHE A 118 31.36 16.78 7.89
N PRO A 119 31.73 16.22 6.73
CA PRO A 119 32.23 14.85 6.68
C PRO A 119 33.58 14.76 7.41
N THR A 120 33.86 13.62 8.03
CA THR A 120 35.06 13.43 8.88
C THR A 120 36.37 13.53 8.10
N ASP A 121 36.33 13.31 6.79
CA ASP A 121 37.44 13.35 5.84
C ASP A 121 37.40 14.59 4.92
N PHE A 122 36.66 15.64 5.29
CA PHE A 122 36.44 16.85 4.48
C PHE A 122 37.73 17.46 3.91
N ASP A 123 38.74 17.73 4.76
CA ASP A 123 40.01 18.33 4.32
C ASP A 123 40.81 17.40 3.39
N MET A 124 40.69 16.08 3.58
CA MET A 124 41.32 15.09 2.70
C MET A 124 40.66 15.10 1.33
N GLN A 125 39.31 15.06 1.29
CA GLN A 125 38.52 15.11 0.06
C GLN A 125 38.82 16.37 -0.77
N ILE A 126 38.90 17.53 -0.11
CA ILE A 126 39.21 18.79 -0.79
C ILE A 126 40.63 18.80 -1.37
N ARG A 127 41.63 18.28 -0.64
CA ARG A 127 43.03 18.21 -1.11
C ARG A 127 43.21 17.30 -2.32
N ILE A 128 42.38 16.27 -2.46
CA ILE A 128 42.37 15.37 -3.64
C ILE A 128 41.45 15.86 -4.77
N GLY A 129 40.87 17.06 -4.64
CA GLY A 129 40.05 17.71 -5.67
C GLY A 129 38.58 17.27 -5.69
N GLN A 130 38.09 16.61 -4.64
CA GLN A 130 36.67 16.28 -4.48
C GLN A 130 35.90 17.44 -3.82
N THR A 131 34.58 17.46 -4.02
CA THR A 131 33.67 18.47 -3.45
C THR A 131 32.75 17.83 -2.41
N PRO A 132 33.20 17.67 -1.16
CA PRO A 132 32.36 17.13 -0.09
C PRO A 132 31.12 17.99 0.13
N ASP A 133 29.97 17.35 0.34
CA ASP A 133 28.77 18.03 0.83
C ASP A 133 28.98 18.48 2.29
N VAL A 134 28.30 19.56 2.69
CA VAL A 134 28.22 20.02 4.08
C VAL A 134 26.74 20.07 4.46
N LEU A 135 26.35 19.34 5.51
CA LEU A 135 24.96 19.26 5.93
C LEU A 135 24.62 20.40 6.90
N THR A 136 23.39 20.88 6.82
CA THR A 136 22.82 21.84 7.78
C THR A 136 21.54 21.29 8.40
N TYR A 137 21.50 21.16 9.72
CA TYR A 137 20.33 20.75 10.49
C TYR A 137 19.72 21.96 11.19
N TYR A 138 18.39 22.01 11.28
CA TYR A 138 17.66 23.06 11.99
C TYR A 138 16.61 22.42 12.90
N LEU A 139 16.32 23.05 14.04
CA LEU A 139 15.21 22.63 14.88
C LEU A 139 13.91 23.12 14.21
N SER A 140 13.06 22.18 13.81
CA SER A 140 11.86 22.47 13.05
C SER A 140 10.78 23.09 13.93
N ASP A 141 10.81 24.42 14.04
CA ASP A 141 9.62 25.23 14.28
C ASP A 141 9.75 26.50 13.42
N GLU A 142 8.73 26.74 12.58
CA GLU A 142 8.49 27.96 11.79
C GLU A 142 9.16 28.14 10.40
N LEU A 143 8.48 28.94 9.57
CA LEU A 143 8.76 29.34 8.18
C LEU A 143 10.11 30.06 7.97
N GLU A 144 10.93 30.16 9.00
CA GLU A 144 12.18 30.92 9.05
C GLU A 144 13.36 30.19 8.35
N TYR A 145 13.26 28.87 8.12
CA TYR A 145 14.37 28.07 7.57
C TYR A 145 14.88 28.54 6.21
N SER A 146 14.00 28.96 5.29
CA SER A 146 14.44 29.37 3.95
C SER A 146 15.27 30.65 3.96
N GLU A 147 14.89 31.63 4.79
CA GLU A 147 15.60 32.91 4.88
C GLU A 147 16.95 32.76 5.59
N TRP A 148 17.01 31.94 6.65
CA TRP A 148 18.25 31.69 7.38
C TRP A 148 19.22 30.78 6.63
N LYS A 149 18.72 29.82 5.84
CA LYS A 149 19.56 28.99 4.97
C LYS A 149 20.35 29.86 3.99
N ASP A 150 19.68 30.80 3.33
CA ASP A 150 20.31 31.68 2.36
C ASP A 150 21.28 32.64 3.07
N TYR A 151 20.91 33.17 4.25
CA TYR A 151 21.82 33.98 5.06
C TYR A 151 23.10 33.24 5.49
N ILE A 152 23.01 32.02 6.02
CA ILE A 152 24.18 31.24 6.46
C ILE A 152 25.03 30.82 5.26
N LYS A 153 24.40 30.47 4.14
CA LYS A 153 25.14 30.20 2.91
C LYS A 153 25.94 31.42 2.48
N ASP A 154 25.28 32.56 2.28
CA ASP A 154 25.88 33.76 1.71
C ASP A 154 26.91 34.41 2.65
N ASN A 155 26.67 34.35 3.96
CA ASN A 155 27.50 35.04 4.95
C ASN A 155 28.53 34.14 5.64
N HIS A 156 28.43 32.82 5.55
CA HIS A 156 29.29 31.93 6.33
C HIS A 156 29.90 30.79 5.49
N LEU A 157 29.12 30.06 4.67
CA LEU A 157 29.69 29.00 3.82
C LEU A 157 30.41 29.53 2.57
N ASP A 158 29.87 30.55 1.91
CA ASP A 158 30.50 31.16 0.73
C ASP A 158 31.82 31.89 1.07
N PRO A 159 31.93 32.65 2.18
CA PRO A 159 33.21 33.21 2.61
C PRO A 159 34.23 32.15 3.02
N TYR A 160 33.80 31.06 3.68
CA TYR A 160 34.68 29.93 3.98
C TYR A 160 35.18 29.27 2.70
N LYS A 161 34.32 29.09 1.69
CA LYS A 161 34.70 28.62 0.36
C LYS A 161 35.74 29.52 -0.30
N ASP A 162 35.61 30.84 -0.17
CA ASP A 162 36.59 31.79 -0.69
C ASP A 162 37.91 31.78 0.09
N PHE A 163 37.88 31.51 1.40
CA PHE A 163 39.08 31.25 2.20
C PHE A 163 39.81 30.00 1.71
N LEU A 164 39.11 28.89 1.49
CA LEU A 164 39.70 27.65 0.97
C LEU A 164 40.39 27.86 -0.39
N LYS A 165 39.80 28.68 -1.28
CA LYS A 165 40.42 29.05 -2.56
C LYS A 165 41.72 29.83 -2.39
N ARG A 166 41.79 30.75 -1.44
CA ARG A 166 42.98 31.58 -1.19
C ARG A 166 44.11 30.77 -0.54
N THR A 167 43.77 29.94 0.43
CA THR A 167 44.75 29.28 1.31
C THR A 167 45.26 27.95 0.73
N MET A 168 44.40 27.17 0.06
CA MET A 168 44.75 25.84 -0.43
C MET A 168 45.14 25.78 -1.92
N ASN A 169 45.20 26.93 -2.62
CA ASN A 169 45.62 27.05 -4.02
C ASN A 169 44.96 26.04 -4.97
N ILE A 170 43.69 25.72 -4.72
CA ILE A 170 42.90 24.79 -5.54
C ILE A 170 42.42 25.58 -6.76
N PRO A 171 42.90 25.28 -7.99
CA PRO A 171 42.42 25.95 -9.18
C PRO A 171 40.93 25.64 -9.31
N ALA A 172 40.15 26.71 -9.42
CA ALA A 172 38.71 26.62 -9.58
C ALA A 172 38.36 25.87 -10.87
N GLN A 173 38.26 24.54 -10.82
CA GLN A 173 37.19 23.87 -11.54
C GLN A 173 35.92 24.19 -10.77
N ILE A 174 35.36 25.35 -11.15
CA ILE A 174 33.95 25.63 -11.04
C ILE A 174 33.28 24.44 -11.72
N ASN A 175 32.87 23.43 -10.95
CA ASN A 175 31.63 22.83 -11.34
C ASN A 175 30.61 23.96 -11.21
N PRO A 176 29.81 24.21 -12.26
CA PRO A 176 28.65 25.09 -12.15
C PRO A 176 27.81 24.64 -10.95
N GLU A 177 26.81 25.42 -10.58
CA GLU A 177 25.66 24.98 -9.76
C GLU A 177 25.53 23.46 -9.73
N ALA A 178 25.31 22.85 -8.56
CA ALA A 178 24.86 21.46 -8.49
C ALA A 178 23.81 21.28 -9.59
N LYS A 179 24.23 20.62 -10.66
CA LYS A 179 23.46 20.58 -11.89
C LYS A 179 22.34 19.64 -11.51
N VAL A 180 21.20 20.20 -11.12
CA VAL A 180 19.96 19.47 -11.20
C VAL A 180 19.97 18.91 -12.61
N ILE A 181 19.97 17.58 -12.72
CA ILE A 181 19.83 16.91 -14.00
C ILE A 181 18.43 17.25 -14.50
N GLU A 182 18.32 18.43 -15.12
CA GLU A 182 17.18 18.85 -15.89
C GLU A 182 17.25 18.06 -17.19
N ASP A 183 16.38 17.05 -17.28
CA ASP A 183 16.02 16.44 -18.55
C ASP A 183 15.68 17.53 -19.57
N GLY A 184 16.58 17.74 -20.53
CA GLY A 184 16.28 17.78 -21.96
C GLY A 184 15.17 18.68 -22.51
N ARG A 185 14.61 19.62 -21.75
CA ARG A 185 13.76 20.70 -22.24
C ARG A 185 14.08 21.95 -21.45
N ALA A 186 14.49 22.99 -22.17
CA ALA A 186 14.72 24.32 -21.63
C ALA A 186 13.62 24.68 -20.63
N ILE A 187 13.95 24.63 -19.33
CA ILE A 187 13.16 25.31 -18.34
C ILE A 187 13.47 26.78 -18.59
N GLU A 188 12.53 27.48 -19.23
CA GLU A 188 12.47 28.93 -19.13
C GLU A 188 12.79 29.31 -17.68
N LYS A 189 13.72 30.23 -17.43
CA LYS A 189 13.92 30.82 -16.09
C LYS A 189 12.55 31.25 -15.56
N ARG A 190 11.94 30.41 -14.74
CA ARG A 190 10.59 30.60 -14.19
C ARG A 190 10.76 30.98 -12.73
N SER A 191 10.07 32.03 -12.30
CA SER A 191 10.14 32.50 -10.92
C SER A 191 9.59 31.43 -9.96
N GLY A 192 10.03 31.41 -8.69
CA GLY A 192 9.53 30.46 -7.69
C GLY A 192 8.00 30.42 -7.59
N ALA A 193 7.34 31.56 -7.82
CA ALA A 193 5.88 31.66 -7.90
C ALA A 193 5.26 30.85 -9.06
N GLN A 194 5.93 30.74 -10.21
CA GLN A 194 5.46 29.96 -11.36
C GLN A 194 5.59 28.45 -11.14
N ILE A 195 6.60 28.01 -10.39
CA ILE A 195 6.76 26.60 -9.99
C ILE A 195 5.68 26.20 -9.00
N ILE A 196 5.43 27.04 -7.99
CA ILE A 196 4.40 26.81 -6.97
C ILE A 196 3.00 26.75 -7.61
N THR A 197 2.66 27.72 -8.47
CA THR A 197 1.36 27.73 -9.17
C THR A 197 1.16 26.50 -10.06
N ARG A 198 2.20 26.06 -10.78
CA ARG A 198 2.11 24.84 -11.59
C ARG A 198 1.91 23.58 -10.73
N ASN A 199 2.61 23.45 -9.62
CA ASN A 199 2.47 22.30 -8.72
C ASN A 199 1.09 22.27 -8.05
N LEU A 200 0.55 23.43 -7.65
CA LEU A 200 -0.82 23.54 -7.14
C LEU A 200 -1.86 23.13 -8.20
N ALA A 201 -1.69 23.60 -9.43
CA ALA A 201 -2.55 23.24 -10.55
C ALA A 201 -2.55 21.75 -10.86
N ARG A 202 -1.37 21.13 -10.86
CA ARG A 202 -1.22 19.75 -11.29
C ARG A 202 -1.63 18.73 -10.23
N ASN A 203 -1.33 19.00 -8.96
CA ASN A 203 -1.43 18.00 -7.90
C ASN A 203 -2.51 18.34 -6.86
N PHE A 204 -2.63 19.62 -6.48
CA PHE A 204 -3.45 20.00 -5.33
C PHE A 204 -4.92 20.20 -5.69
N PHE A 205 -5.22 21.00 -6.71
CA PHE A 205 -6.61 21.29 -7.08
C PHE A 205 -7.38 20.06 -7.61
N PRO A 206 -6.78 19.18 -8.44
CA PRO A 206 -7.42 17.92 -8.82
C PRO A 206 -7.73 17.03 -7.62
N LEU A 207 -6.84 16.95 -6.64
CA LEU A 207 -7.03 16.17 -5.41
C LEU A 207 -8.23 16.67 -4.61
N ILE A 208 -8.36 17.99 -4.42
CA ILE A 208 -9.51 18.59 -3.73
C ILE A 208 -10.81 18.26 -4.46
N ALA A 209 -10.86 18.48 -5.78
CA ALA A 209 -12.05 18.19 -6.57
C ALA A 209 -12.44 16.71 -6.45
N PHE A 210 -11.46 15.81 -6.42
CA PHE A 210 -11.68 14.37 -6.27
C PHE A 210 -12.23 14.00 -4.89
N ILE A 211 -11.63 14.52 -3.81
CA ILE A 211 -12.10 14.28 -2.43
C ILE A 211 -13.53 14.79 -2.24
N VAL A 212 -13.85 15.97 -2.78
CA VAL A 212 -15.19 16.55 -2.73
C VAL A 212 -16.21 15.65 -3.44
N ILE A 213 -15.89 15.18 -4.66
CA ILE A 213 -16.77 14.25 -5.40
C ILE A 213 -16.99 12.96 -4.60
N LEU A 214 -15.90 12.34 -4.11
CA LEU A 214 -15.98 11.10 -3.36
C LEU A 214 -16.82 11.24 -2.09
N TYR A 215 -16.59 12.29 -1.31
CA TYR A 215 -17.29 12.51 -0.05
C TYR A 215 -18.78 12.80 -0.27
N LEU A 216 -19.10 13.71 -1.20
CA LEU A 216 -20.49 14.07 -1.49
C LEU A 216 -21.27 12.89 -2.08
N ALA A 217 -20.68 12.20 -3.06
CA ALA A 217 -21.31 11.03 -3.66
C ALA A 217 -21.47 9.87 -2.68
N MET A 218 -20.52 9.67 -1.74
CA MET A 218 -20.68 8.70 -0.65
C MET A 218 -21.83 9.10 0.25
N SER A 219 -21.81 10.32 0.80
CA SER A 219 -22.79 10.78 1.78
C SER A 219 -24.22 10.75 1.24
N SER A 220 -24.46 11.23 0.01
CA SER A 220 -25.79 11.19 -0.60
C SER A 220 -26.12 9.83 -1.21
N GLY A 221 -25.15 9.16 -1.84
CA GLY A 221 -25.36 7.91 -2.57
C GLY A 221 -25.61 6.71 -1.66
N THR A 222 -24.91 6.60 -0.54
CA THR A 222 -25.21 5.52 0.42
C THR A 222 -26.61 5.69 1.00
N ASN A 223 -27.04 6.93 1.26
CA ASN A 223 -28.37 7.23 1.79
C ASN A 223 -29.52 7.04 0.78
N ALA A 224 -29.25 7.06 -0.53
CA ALA A 224 -30.29 7.04 -1.57
C ALA A 224 -31.18 5.79 -1.51
N ILE A 225 -30.60 4.58 -1.42
CA ILE A 225 -31.34 3.32 -1.44
C ILE A 225 -31.25 2.60 -0.09
N SER A 226 -30.05 2.40 0.45
CA SER A 226 -29.90 1.76 1.76
C SER A 226 -30.52 2.58 2.91
N GLY A 227 -30.61 3.91 2.78
CA GLY A 227 -31.35 4.75 3.71
C GLY A 227 -32.85 4.52 3.65
N GLN A 228 -33.41 4.36 2.44
CA GLN A 228 -34.82 3.99 2.26
C GLN A 228 -35.10 2.57 2.77
N LYS A 229 -34.15 1.65 2.61
CA LYS A 229 -34.22 0.27 3.16
C LYS A 229 -34.23 0.30 4.69
N GLU A 230 -33.33 1.07 5.29
CA GLU A 230 -33.24 1.25 6.74
C GLU A 230 -34.51 1.87 7.34
N GLN A 231 -35.12 2.82 6.63
CA GLN A 231 -36.36 3.48 7.03
C GLN A 231 -37.63 2.65 6.75
N GLY A 232 -37.50 1.51 6.05
CA GLY A 232 -38.64 0.67 5.65
C GLY A 232 -39.53 1.25 4.54
N THR A 233 -39.13 2.38 3.93
CA THR A 233 -39.89 3.07 2.88
C THR A 233 -39.61 2.52 1.49
N PHE A 234 -38.48 1.83 1.30
CA PHE A 234 -38.06 1.27 0.01
C PHE A 234 -39.05 0.24 -0.56
N THR A 235 -39.72 -0.52 0.32
CA THR A 235 -40.79 -1.46 -0.04
C THR A 235 -41.90 -0.77 -0.83
N ALA A 236 -42.36 0.39 -0.36
CA ALA A 236 -43.42 1.14 -1.02
C ALA A 236 -42.97 1.63 -2.40
N VAL A 237 -41.71 2.06 -2.54
CA VAL A 237 -41.11 2.52 -3.80
C VAL A 237 -41.05 1.40 -4.85
N ILE A 238 -40.66 0.18 -4.46
CA ILE A 238 -40.61 -0.97 -5.40
C ILE A 238 -42.00 -1.42 -5.86
N MET A 239 -43.03 -1.21 -5.04
CA MET A 239 -44.42 -1.56 -5.36
C MET A 239 -45.09 -0.53 -6.28
N THR A 240 -44.47 0.63 -6.51
CA THR A 240 -44.97 1.59 -7.50
C THR A 240 -44.91 1.02 -8.93
N PRO A 241 -45.75 1.54 -9.85
CA PRO A 241 -45.71 1.14 -11.26
C PRO A 241 -44.45 1.62 -11.99
N ALA A 242 -43.53 2.34 -11.34
CA ALA A 242 -42.33 2.87 -11.97
C ALA A 242 -41.37 1.75 -12.41
N PRO A 243 -40.77 1.85 -13.62
CA PRO A 243 -39.76 0.90 -14.05
C PRO A 243 -38.50 1.03 -13.17
N ARG A 244 -37.78 -0.07 -13.00
CA ARG A 244 -36.70 -0.17 -11.99
C ARG A 244 -35.47 0.61 -12.45
N SER A 245 -35.31 0.71 -13.77
CA SER A 245 -34.41 1.66 -14.41
C SER A 245 -34.70 3.10 -14.01
N ALA A 246 -35.96 3.54 -13.94
CA ALA A 246 -36.29 4.91 -13.54
C ALA A 246 -35.97 5.18 -12.06
N ILE A 247 -36.17 4.21 -11.17
CA ILE A 247 -35.82 4.34 -9.75
C ILE A 247 -34.31 4.49 -9.58
N ILE A 248 -33.52 3.63 -10.24
CA ILE A 248 -32.06 3.71 -10.21
C ILE A 248 -31.56 4.99 -10.86
N LEU A 249 -32.06 5.33 -12.04
CA LEU A 249 -31.61 6.50 -12.80
C LEU A 249 -31.95 7.81 -12.08
N GLY A 250 -33.12 7.89 -11.43
CA GLY A 250 -33.50 9.05 -10.62
C GLY A 250 -32.58 9.24 -9.40
N ASN A 251 -32.26 8.16 -8.69
CA ASN A 251 -31.31 8.23 -7.57
C ASN A 251 -29.88 8.54 -8.06
N LEU A 252 -29.45 7.90 -9.16
CA LEU A 252 -28.15 8.17 -9.79
C LEU A 252 -28.02 9.65 -10.18
N LEU A 253 -29.05 10.21 -10.82
CA LEU A 253 -29.08 11.61 -11.20
C LEU A 253 -29.02 12.51 -9.97
N GLY A 254 -29.75 12.19 -8.90
CA GLY A 254 -29.68 12.93 -7.64
C GLY A 254 -28.25 12.99 -7.07
N VAL A 255 -27.57 11.84 -6.99
CA VAL A 255 -26.20 11.73 -6.45
C VAL A 255 -25.17 12.37 -7.39
N PHE A 256 -25.40 12.27 -8.69
CA PHE A 256 -24.58 12.94 -9.70
C PHE A 256 -24.65 14.46 -9.53
N LEU A 257 -25.85 15.04 -9.44
CA LEU A 257 -26.00 16.48 -9.31
C LEU A 257 -25.45 17.01 -7.99
N THR A 258 -25.62 16.27 -6.88
CA THR A 258 -25.08 16.67 -5.57
C THR A 258 -23.55 16.66 -5.52
N SER A 259 -22.87 15.85 -6.34
CA SER A 259 -21.41 15.79 -6.40
C SER A 259 -20.81 16.65 -7.52
N PHE A 260 -21.48 16.76 -8.66
CA PHE A 260 -21.01 17.48 -9.85
C PHE A 260 -21.05 18.99 -9.67
N PHE A 261 -22.18 19.58 -9.25
CA PHE A 261 -22.28 21.05 -9.20
C PHE A 261 -21.27 21.69 -8.23
N PRO A 262 -21.09 21.20 -6.99
CA PRO A 262 -20.10 21.79 -6.09
C PRO A 262 -18.67 21.70 -6.62
N SER A 263 -18.30 20.58 -7.23
CA SER A 263 -16.97 20.38 -7.81
C SER A 263 -16.76 21.20 -9.09
N ALA A 264 -17.77 21.30 -9.95
CA ALA A 264 -17.75 22.13 -11.16
C ALA A 264 -17.64 23.62 -10.84
N ILE A 265 -18.35 24.12 -9.83
CA ILE A 265 -18.25 25.51 -9.37
C ILE A 265 -16.83 25.76 -8.83
N CYS A 266 -16.32 24.89 -7.96
CA CYS A 266 -14.98 25.02 -7.40
C CYS A 266 -13.90 25.07 -8.49
N MET A 267 -13.99 24.16 -9.47
CA MET A 267 -13.05 24.13 -10.60
C MET A 267 -13.19 25.36 -11.50
N SER A 268 -14.41 25.81 -11.78
CA SER A 268 -14.64 26.99 -12.63
C SER A 268 -14.05 28.28 -12.04
N LEU A 269 -14.07 28.42 -10.71
CA LEU A 269 -13.46 29.56 -10.02
C LEU A 269 -11.93 29.61 -10.21
N LEU A 270 -11.26 28.46 -10.35
CA LEU A 270 -9.82 28.41 -10.59
C LEU A 270 -9.44 29.00 -11.96
N PHE A 271 -10.27 28.82 -12.98
CA PHE A 271 -10.07 29.39 -14.32
C PHE A 271 -10.27 30.91 -14.38
N LEU A 272 -10.79 31.54 -13.31
CA LEU A 272 -10.82 33.01 -13.18
C LEU A 272 -9.46 33.58 -12.76
N ILE A 273 -8.59 32.75 -12.17
CA ILE A 273 -7.25 33.17 -11.75
C ILE A 273 -6.36 33.26 -13.00
N ARG A 274 -5.67 34.40 -13.15
CA ARG A 274 -4.87 34.76 -14.34
C ARG A 274 -3.94 33.64 -14.87
N PRO A 275 -3.22 32.87 -14.02
CA PRO A 275 -2.30 31.81 -14.49
C PRO A 275 -3.00 30.59 -15.11
N TYR A 276 -4.28 30.34 -14.78
CA TYR A 276 -5.01 29.14 -15.20
C TYR A 276 -6.08 29.43 -16.27
N ARG A 277 -6.17 30.68 -16.72
CA ARG A 277 -7.25 31.13 -17.60
C ARG A 277 -7.16 30.48 -18.98
N SER A 278 -7.97 29.45 -19.21
CA SER A 278 -8.12 28.77 -20.50
C SER A 278 -9.57 28.33 -20.70
N LEU A 279 -10.20 28.75 -21.80
CA LEU A 279 -11.57 28.32 -22.14
C LEU A 279 -11.62 26.84 -22.50
N GLY A 280 -10.62 26.36 -23.24
CA GLY A 280 -10.49 24.93 -23.58
C GLY A 280 -10.26 24.07 -22.34
N GLY A 281 -9.36 24.53 -21.44
CA GLY A 281 -9.09 23.85 -20.18
C GLY A 281 -10.33 23.79 -19.28
N LEU A 282 -11.11 24.87 -19.21
CA LEU A 282 -12.37 24.91 -18.47
C LEU A 282 -13.36 23.86 -18.99
N LEU A 283 -13.64 23.86 -20.30
CA LEU A 283 -14.59 22.92 -20.90
C LEU A 283 -14.15 21.45 -20.72
N ALA A 284 -12.86 21.18 -20.95
CA ALA A 284 -12.30 19.84 -20.74
C ALA A 284 -12.37 19.40 -19.27
N SER A 285 -12.08 20.31 -18.33
CA SER A 285 -12.18 20.03 -16.89
C SER A 285 -13.62 19.71 -16.47
N LEU A 286 -14.62 20.40 -17.01
CA LEU A 286 -16.03 20.15 -16.72
C LEU A 286 -16.49 18.79 -17.25
N LEU A 287 -16.03 18.38 -18.44
CA LEU A 287 -16.33 17.05 -18.99
C LEU A 287 -15.69 15.92 -18.16
N LEU A 288 -14.45 16.13 -17.71
CA LEU A 288 -13.77 15.20 -16.81
C LEU A 288 -14.49 15.09 -15.47
N LEU A 289 -14.87 16.22 -14.85
CA LEU A 289 -15.64 16.22 -13.60
C LEU A 289 -17.01 15.56 -13.76
N ALA A 290 -17.73 15.83 -14.85
CA ALA A 290 -19.03 15.22 -15.11
C ALA A 290 -18.91 13.68 -15.22
N SER A 291 -17.98 13.19 -16.03
CA SER A 291 -17.79 11.74 -16.19
C SER A 291 -17.30 11.05 -14.91
N LEU A 292 -16.44 11.71 -14.14
CA LEU A 292 -15.99 11.21 -12.84
C LEU A 292 -17.11 11.18 -11.81
N SER A 293 -17.85 12.28 -11.64
CA SER A 293 -19.00 12.35 -10.72
C SER A 293 -20.04 11.29 -11.07
N LEU A 294 -20.29 11.04 -12.36
CA LEU A 294 -21.21 10.01 -12.81
C LEU A 294 -20.72 8.60 -12.44
N LEU A 295 -19.44 8.31 -12.66
CA LEU A 295 -18.83 7.02 -12.31
C LEU A 295 -18.90 6.75 -10.81
N ILE A 296 -18.47 7.71 -9.98
CA ILE A 296 -18.51 7.57 -8.52
C ILE A 296 -19.96 7.42 -8.04
N SER A 297 -20.90 8.19 -8.61
CA SER A 297 -22.33 8.06 -8.28
C SER A 297 -22.89 6.67 -8.64
N ALA A 298 -22.47 6.09 -9.77
CA ALA A 298 -22.89 4.75 -10.17
C ALA A 298 -22.34 3.67 -9.22
N ILE A 299 -21.10 3.81 -8.77
CA ILE A 299 -20.48 2.92 -7.78
C ILE A 299 -21.19 3.03 -6.43
N THR A 300 -21.48 4.25 -5.95
CA THR A 300 -22.15 4.44 -4.65
C THR A 300 -23.59 3.94 -4.66
N ILE A 301 -24.32 4.12 -5.76
CA ILE A 301 -25.66 3.54 -5.93
C ILE A 301 -25.60 2.01 -5.94
N LEU A 302 -24.64 1.41 -6.64
CA LEU A 302 -24.46 -0.05 -6.64
C LEU A 302 -24.23 -0.58 -5.21
N ILE A 303 -23.37 0.08 -4.44
CA ILE A 303 -23.11 -0.27 -3.03
C ILE A 303 -24.37 -0.07 -2.18
N SER A 304 -25.12 1.01 -2.40
CA SER A 304 -26.36 1.30 -1.70
C SER A 304 -27.44 0.25 -1.99
N VAL A 305 -27.51 -0.28 -3.22
CA VAL A 305 -28.40 -1.41 -3.57
C VAL A 305 -28.00 -2.67 -2.83
N MET A 306 -26.70 -2.96 -2.72
CA MET A 306 -26.19 -4.20 -2.11
C MET A 306 -26.31 -4.27 -0.59
N ASN A 307 -26.63 -3.16 0.08
CA ASN A 307 -26.61 -3.05 1.55
C ASN A 307 -27.97 -2.66 2.13
N ASP A 308 -28.29 -3.21 3.30
CA ASP A 308 -29.59 -3.02 3.96
C ASP A 308 -29.69 -1.74 4.81
N ASN A 309 -28.55 -1.14 5.17
CA ASN A 309 -28.49 0.06 6.00
C ASN A 309 -27.32 0.95 5.59
N VAL A 310 -27.41 2.24 5.97
CA VAL A 310 -26.48 3.30 5.56
C VAL A 310 -25.08 3.02 6.10
N VAL A 311 -24.96 2.58 7.35
CA VAL A 311 -23.67 2.34 8.00
C VAL A 311 -22.91 1.21 7.30
N SER A 312 -23.60 0.14 6.88
CA SER A 312 -23.03 -0.97 6.11
C SER A 312 -22.58 -0.50 4.73
N ALA A 313 -23.39 0.32 4.05
CA ALA A 313 -23.05 0.89 2.74
C ALA A 313 -21.80 1.80 2.83
N GLN A 314 -21.72 2.65 3.85
CA GLN A 314 -20.55 3.52 4.10
C GLN A 314 -19.29 2.70 4.43
N THR A 315 -19.44 1.66 5.26
CA THR A 315 -18.32 0.77 5.60
C THR A 315 -17.82 0.00 4.38
N ALA A 316 -18.73 -0.42 3.48
CA ALA A 316 -18.37 -1.08 2.23
C ALA A 316 -17.71 -0.13 1.22
N PHE A 317 -18.02 1.16 1.27
CA PHE A 317 -17.41 2.18 0.42
C PHE A 317 -15.98 2.53 0.86
N LEU A 318 -15.66 2.43 2.17
CA LEU A 318 -14.38 2.89 2.71
C LEU A 318 -13.13 2.23 2.07
N PRO A 319 -13.06 0.90 1.83
CA PRO A 319 -11.93 0.30 1.14
C PRO A 319 -11.78 0.81 -0.30
N ILE A 320 -12.90 1.00 -1.00
CA ILE A 320 -12.92 1.53 -2.37
C ILE A 320 -12.44 2.99 -2.37
N PHE A 321 -12.90 3.78 -1.40
CA PHE A 321 -12.44 5.16 -1.18
C PHE A 321 -10.92 5.23 -0.96
N LEU A 322 -10.37 4.34 -0.13
CA LEU A 322 -8.93 4.28 0.13
C LEU A 322 -8.13 3.88 -1.13
N VAL A 323 -8.62 2.92 -1.91
CA VAL A 323 -7.99 2.54 -3.19
C VAL A 323 -8.02 3.71 -4.18
N LEU A 324 -9.15 4.41 -4.29
CA LEU A 324 -9.30 5.55 -5.18
C LEU A 324 -8.39 6.72 -4.79
N ILE A 325 -8.24 6.99 -3.49
CA ILE A 325 -7.27 7.98 -2.99
C ILE A 325 -5.84 7.52 -3.26
N ALA A 326 -5.51 6.25 -3.01
CA ALA A 326 -4.18 5.73 -3.29
C ALA A 326 -3.81 5.87 -4.78
N CYS A 327 -4.75 5.62 -5.70
CA CYS A 327 -4.58 5.89 -7.12
C CYS A 327 -4.31 7.38 -7.40
N CYS A 328 -5.01 8.29 -6.73
CA CYS A 328 -4.80 9.74 -6.88
C CYS A 328 -3.43 10.20 -6.36
N VAL A 329 -3.02 9.72 -5.19
CA VAL A 329 -1.70 10.03 -4.61
C VAL A 329 -0.59 9.48 -5.50
N SER A 330 -0.77 8.27 -6.05
CA SER A 330 0.16 7.67 -7.01
C SER A 330 0.26 8.48 -8.31
N SER A 331 -0.80 9.18 -8.72
CA SER A 331 -0.77 10.06 -9.90
C SER A 331 -0.13 11.44 -9.65
N MET A 332 0.15 11.82 -8.40
CA MET A 332 0.87 13.05 -8.07
C MET A 332 2.39 12.92 -8.27
N GLN A 333 2.90 11.69 -8.40
CA GLN A 333 4.32 11.40 -8.56
C GLN A 333 4.66 11.33 -10.05
N GLU A 334 5.49 12.27 -10.53
CA GLU A 334 5.96 12.28 -11.91
C GLU A 334 6.78 11.03 -12.22
N GLY A 335 6.44 10.35 -13.32
CA GLY A 335 7.35 9.41 -13.98
C GLY A 335 7.66 9.92 -15.38
N LYS A 336 8.94 9.96 -15.75
CA LYS A 336 9.43 10.42 -17.06
C LYS A 336 8.91 9.62 -18.27
N ASN A 337 8.17 8.52 -18.05
CA ASN A 337 7.52 7.71 -19.09
C ASN A 337 6.16 7.16 -18.62
N THR A 338 5.18 8.03 -18.37
CA THR A 338 3.78 7.57 -18.30
C THR A 338 3.32 7.21 -19.71
N SER A 339 3.14 5.90 -19.95
CA SER A 339 2.54 5.42 -21.20
C SER A 339 1.16 6.08 -21.41
N ARG A 340 0.80 6.44 -22.66
CA ARG A 340 -0.53 6.98 -23.01
C ARG A 340 -1.69 6.13 -22.47
N LEU A 341 -1.44 4.85 -22.20
CA LEU A 341 -2.40 3.92 -21.61
C LEU A 341 -2.91 4.38 -20.23
N PHE A 342 -2.05 4.99 -19.39
CA PHE A 342 -2.44 5.43 -18.05
C PHE A 342 -3.40 6.62 -18.06
N ASP A 343 -3.27 7.51 -19.05
CA ASP A 343 -4.18 8.65 -19.26
C ASP A 343 -5.60 8.19 -19.66
N MET A 344 -5.76 6.91 -20.06
CA MET A 344 -7.03 6.31 -20.49
C MET A 344 -7.71 5.49 -19.38
N ILE A 345 -7.03 5.23 -18.26
CA ILE A 345 -7.60 4.47 -17.12
C ILE A 345 -8.50 5.40 -16.31
N PRO A 346 -9.78 5.04 -16.04
CA PRO A 346 -10.66 5.85 -15.19
C PRO A 346 -10.02 6.13 -13.83
N VAL A 347 -10.34 7.27 -13.20
CA VAL A 347 -9.73 7.76 -11.94
C VAL A 347 -8.31 8.30 -12.14
N TYR A 348 -7.40 7.51 -12.71
CA TYR A 348 -6.01 7.93 -12.97
C TYR A 348 -5.96 9.02 -14.06
N GLY A 349 -6.62 8.78 -15.19
CA GLY A 349 -6.74 9.72 -16.30
C GLY A 349 -7.55 10.97 -15.95
N HIS A 350 -8.51 10.89 -15.02
CA HIS A 350 -9.24 12.07 -14.54
C HIS A 350 -8.35 12.98 -13.70
N PHE A 351 -7.58 12.43 -12.78
CA PHE A 351 -6.68 13.21 -11.94
C PHE A 351 -5.65 13.96 -12.80
N TYR A 352 -4.96 13.23 -13.67
CA TYR A 352 -3.93 13.79 -14.54
C TYR A 352 -4.51 14.73 -15.60
N GLY A 353 -5.66 14.39 -16.18
CA GLY A 353 -6.39 15.22 -17.13
C GLY A 353 -6.81 16.56 -16.52
N LEU A 354 -7.34 16.57 -15.28
CA LEU A 354 -7.72 17.80 -14.58
C LEU A 354 -6.52 18.70 -14.31
N GLY A 355 -5.38 18.12 -13.90
CA GLY A 355 -4.13 18.87 -13.74
C GLY A 355 -3.63 19.48 -15.05
N LYS A 356 -3.62 18.69 -16.14
CA LYS A 356 -3.26 19.14 -17.50
C LYS A 356 -4.18 20.24 -18.03
N CYS A 357 -5.46 20.22 -17.68
CA CYS A 357 -6.42 21.26 -18.06
C CYS A 357 -6.10 22.62 -17.42
N LEU A 358 -5.67 22.64 -16.16
CA LEU A 358 -5.34 23.88 -15.43
C LEU A 358 -4.03 24.53 -15.91
N ILE A 359 -3.08 23.72 -16.39
CA ILE A 359 -1.81 24.20 -16.98
C ILE A 359 -1.86 24.32 -18.51
N ASN A 360 -3.01 24.04 -19.13
CA ASN A 360 -3.26 24.11 -20.57
C ASN A 360 -2.35 23.21 -21.43
N GLU A 361 -1.99 22.02 -20.93
CA GLU A 361 -1.13 21.01 -21.60
C GLU A 361 -1.90 19.70 -21.91
N PHE A 362 -3.21 19.80 -22.16
CA PHE A 362 -4.09 18.64 -22.37
C PHE A 362 -4.34 18.35 -23.85
N SER A 363 -4.63 17.08 -24.16
CA SER A 363 -5.08 16.62 -25.48
C SER A 363 -6.57 16.33 -25.43
N PHE A 364 -7.34 16.87 -26.38
CA PHE A 364 -8.78 16.61 -26.47
C PHE A 364 -9.10 15.13 -26.71
N LEU A 365 -8.23 14.41 -27.42
CA LEU A 365 -8.40 12.98 -27.67
C LEU A 365 -8.31 12.18 -26.36
N ASP A 366 -7.30 12.48 -25.53
CA ASP A 366 -7.07 11.77 -24.27
C ASP A 366 -8.23 12.02 -23.29
N VAL A 367 -8.71 13.28 -23.22
CA VAL A 367 -9.90 13.65 -22.44
C VAL A 367 -11.15 12.90 -22.94
N ALA A 368 -11.38 12.87 -24.25
CA ALA A 368 -12.55 12.20 -24.83
C ALA A 368 -12.55 10.69 -24.57
N VAL A 369 -11.39 10.04 -24.69
CA VAL A 369 -11.27 8.61 -24.39
C VAL A 369 -11.49 8.33 -22.91
N CYS A 370 -10.88 9.11 -22.02
CA CYS A 370 -11.06 8.96 -20.57
C CYS A 370 -12.55 9.12 -20.17
N VAL A 371 -13.23 10.13 -20.73
CA VAL A 371 -14.68 10.36 -20.55
C VAL A 371 -15.48 9.15 -21.05
N LEU A 372 -15.19 8.65 -22.25
CA LEU A 372 -15.90 7.51 -22.85
C LEU A 372 -15.79 6.25 -21.98
N VAL A 373 -14.57 5.87 -21.60
CA VAL A 373 -14.33 4.67 -20.77
C VAL A 373 -15.06 4.79 -19.43
N SER A 374 -15.03 5.97 -18.82
CA SER A 374 -15.65 6.22 -17.53
C SER A 374 -17.17 6.19 -17.58
N VAL A 375 -17.77 6.73 -18.65
CA VAL A 375 -19.20 6.62 -18.91
C VAL A 375 -19.60 5.15 -19.15
N LEU A 376 -18.82 4.38 -19.90
CA LEU A 376 -19.08 2.95 -20.11
C LEU A 376 -19.06 2.16 -18.79
N CYS A 377 -18.08 2.43 -17.92
CA CYS A 377 -18.03 1.85 -16.58
C CYS A 377 -19.26 2.24 -15.73
N ALA A 378 -19.66 3.52 -15.77
CA ALA A 378 -20.85 4.00 -15.04
C ALA A 378 -22.14 3.33 -15.54
N VAL A 379 -22.29 3.17 -16.86
CA VAL A 379 -23.43 2.45 -17.48
C VAL A 379 -23.45 1.00 -17.01
N LEU A 380 -22.30 0.31 -17.01
CA LEU A 380 -22.20 -1.07 -16.54
C LEU A 380 -22.64 -1.19 -15.07
N CYS A 381 -22.14 -0.34 -14.17
CA CYS A 381 -22.56 -0.31 -12.77
C CYS A 381 -24.06 -0.06 -12.61
N THR A 382 -24.62 0.82 -13.44
CA THR A 382 -26.06 1.14 -13.42
C THR A 382 -26.90 -0.06 -13.87
N VAL A 383 -26.51 -0.74 -14.95
CA VAL A 383 -27.18 -1.96 -15.45
C VAL A 383 -27.18 -3.06 -14.39
N ILE A 384 -26.05 -3.28 -13.71
CA ILE A 384 -25.93 -4.24 -12.62
C ILE A 384 -26.89 -3.86 -11.47
N SER A 385 -26.93 -2.58 -11.10
CA SER A 385 -27.81 -2.08 -10.03
C SER A 385 -29.30 -2.32 -10.33
N VAL A 386 -29.73 -2.07 -11.57
CA VAL A 386 -31.12 -2.34 -12.02
C VAL A 386 -31.44 -3.83 -11.91
N LYS A 387 -30.52 -4.70 -12.34
CA LYS A 387 -30.71 -6.15 -12.27
C LYS A 387 -30.79 -6.65 -10.82
N LEU A 388 -29.98 -6.11 -9.91
CA LEU A 388 -30.03 -6.47 -8.49
C LEU A 388 -31.37 -6.12 -7.84
N ILE A 389 -31.89 -4.92 -8.05
CA ILE A 389 -33.22 -4.53 -7.51
C ILE A 389 -34.33 -5.44 -8.07
N SER A 390 -34.25 -5.84 -9.34
CA SER A 390 -35.26 -6.71 -9.95
C SER A 390 -35.38 -8.08 -9.26
N LEU A 391 -34.30 -8.53 -8.59
CA LEU A 391 -34.26 -9.80 -7.85
C LEU A 391 -34.82 -9.68 -6.42
N GLU A 392 -34.93 -8.47 -5.85
CA GLU A 392 -35.34 -8.25 -4.45
C GLU A 392 -36.86 -8.36 -4.20
N ARG A 393 -37.70 -8.31 -5.24
CA ARG A 393 -39.17 -8.32 -5.14
C ARG A 393 -39.75 -9.56 -4.43
N PHE A 394 -39.04 -10.68 -4.42
CA PHE A 394 -39.53 -11.94 -3.85
C PHE A 394 -39.47 -12.02 -2.31
N ILE A 395 -38.87 -11.04 -1.63
CA ILE A 395 -38.56 -11.13 -0.19
C ILE A 395 -39.54 -10.30 0.66
N VAL A 396 -40.15 -9.25 0.09
CA VAL A 396 -40.70 -8.13 0.86
C VAL A 396 -42.19 -8.28 1.25
N ALA A 397 -42.89 -9.31 0.77
CA ALA A 397 -44.32 -9.50 1.04
C ALA A 397 -44.66 -10.08 2.44
N SER A 398 -43.69 -10.30 3.34
CA SER A 398 -43.91 -11.15 4.53
C SER A 398 -43.99 -10.46 5.91
N ASP A 399 -43.77 -9.16 6.05
CA ASP A 399 -43.40 -8.62 7.37
C ASP A 399 -44.39 -7.58 7.95
N VAL A 400 -45.48 -8.06 8.55
CA VAL A 400 -46.16 -7.38 9.69
C VAL A 400 -46.25 -8.40 10.83
N VAL A 401 -45.28 -8.39 11.74
CA VAL A 401 -45.02 -9.53 12.63
C VAL A 401 -44.72 -9.07 14.07
N THR A 402 -45.51 -9.59 15.02
CA THR A 402 -45.54 -9.30 16.46
C THR A 402 -44.29 -9.85 17.20
N ARG A 403 -43.93 -9.39 18.42
CA ARG A 403 -42.69 -9.83 19.12
C ARG A 403 -42.50 -11.36 19.27
N LYS A 404 -43.57 -12.13 19.53
CA LYS A 404 -43.52 -13.61 19.56
C LYS A 404 -43.17 -14.19 18.20
N GLU A 405 -43.76 -13.59 17.19
CA GLU A 405 -43.69 -13.93 15.78
C GLU A 405 -42.31 -13.52 15.22
N LEU A 406 -41.67 -12.48 15.79
CA LEU A 406 -40.30 -12.04 15.52
C LEU A 406 -39.26 -12.96 16.20
N ALA A 407 -39.57 -13.50 17.38
CA ALA A 407 -38.75 -14.55 18.01
C ALA A 407 -38.86 -15.89 17.25
N GLN A 408 -40.06 -16.21 16.76
CA GLN A 408 -40.31 -17.35 15.89
C GLN A 408 -39.68 -17.16 14.51
N ALA A 409 -39.73 -15.96 13.94
CA ALA A 409 -39.03 -15.57 12.72
C ALA A 409 -37.52 -15.59 12.92
N ARG A 410 -36.98 -15.20 14.08
CA ARG A 410 -35.56 -15.37 14.40
C ARG A 410 -35.16 -16.83 14.50
N ARG A 411 -36.00 -17.70 15.07
CA ARG A 411 -35.79 -19.17 15.09
C ARG A 411 -35.90 -19.78 13.69
N MET A 412 -36.87 -19.34 12.89
CA MET A 412 -37.08 -19.76 11.50
C MET A 412 -35.97 -19.24 10.59
N LYS A 413 -35.51 -18.01 10.78
CA LYS A 413 -34.36 -17.39 10.11
C LYS A 413 -33.06 -18.09 10.50
N ALA A 414 -32.84 -18.39 11.79
CA ALA A 414 -31.71 -19.22 12.21
C ALA A 414 -31.74 -20.62 11.60
N LYS A 415 -32.93 -21.22 11.43
CA LYS A 415 -33.10 -22.47 10.65
C LYS A 415 -32.88 -22.27 9.14
N LYS A 416 -33.26 -21.14 8.56
CA LYS A 416 -33.12 -20.79 7.12
C LYS A 416 -31.67 -20.44 6.75
N ASP A 417 -30.96 -19.84 7.69
CA ASP A 417 -29.55 -19.47 7.62
C ASP A 417 -28.64 -20.67 7.92
N TYR A 418 -29.18 -21.79 8.38
CA TYR A 418 -28.41 -23.03 8.52
C TYR A 418 -28.07 -23.62 7.15
N VAL A 419 -26.82 -24.05 6.96
CA VAL A 419 -26.40 -24.77 5.76
C VAL A 419 -26.67 -26.26 5.99
N GLN A 420 -27.82 -26.75 5.51
CA GLN A 420 -28.19 -28.17 5.65
C GLN A 420 -27.20 -29.11 4.95
N LYS A 421 -26.71 -28.75 3.76
CA LYS A 421 -25.72 -29.52 3.01
C LYS A 421 -24.75 -28.57 2.29
N PRO A 422 -23.45 -28.54 2.64
CA PRO A 422 -22.45 -27.80 1.88
C PRO A 422 -22.24 -28.43 0.50
N ARG A 423 -21.83 -27.62 -0.50
CA ARG A 423 -21.58 -28.12 -1.88
C ARG A 423 -20.40 -29.08 -1.96
N GLY A 424 -19.44 -28.96 -1.06
CA GLY A 424 -18.32 -29.87 -0.87
C GLY A 424 -17.66 -29.62 0.47
N THR A 425 -17.02 -30.63 1.04
CA THR A 425 -16.31 -30.49 2.33
C THR A 425 -14.87 -30.90 2.15
N ILE A 426 -13.95 -30.03 2.56
CA ILE A 426 -12.52 -30.32 2.68
C ILE A 426 -12.20 -30.29 4.18
N PHE A 427 -11.37 -31.24 4.63
CA PHE A 427 -11.01 -31.43 6.05
C PHE A 427 -12.20 -31.59 7.02
N GLY A 428 -13.35 -32.03 6.50
CA GLY A 428 -14.58 -32.11 7.29
C GLY A 428 -15.16 -30.76 7.73
N TYR A 429 -14.71 -29.63 7.16
CA TYR A 429 -15.28 -28.31 7.46
C TYR A 429 -16.77 -28.25 7.13
N ARG A 430 -17.59 -27.89 8.12
CA ARG A 430 -19.04 -27.69 7.96
C ARG A 430 -19.41 -26.27 8.39
N PRO A 431 -19.89 -25.42 7.47
CA PRO A 431 -20.31 -24.08 7.84
C PRO A 431 -21.55 -24.16 8.75
N SER A 432 -21.48 -23.54 9.92
CA SER A 432 -22.59 -23.52 10.88
C SER A 432 -23.71 -22.56 10.47
N ARG A 433 -23.39 -21.55 9.65
CA ARG A 433 -24.32 -20.50 9.17
C ARG A 433 -23.99 -20.09 7.73
N LYS A 434 -25.00 -19.66 6.99
CA LYS A 434 -24.86 -19.02 5.69
C LYS A 434 -24.22 -17.65 5.89
N ILE A 435 -23.03 -17.48 5.33
CA ILE A 435 -22.32 -16.20 5.31
C ILE A 435 -22.74 -15.46 4.03
N PRO A 436 -23.17 -14.19 4.09
CA PRO A 436 -23.41 -13.37 2.89
C PRO A 436 -22.19 -13.34 1.96
N LEU A 437 -22.40 -13.14 0.65
CA LEU A 437 -21.28 -13.15 -0.31
C LEU A 437 -20.27 -12.04 -0.01
N THR A 438 -20.73 -10.87 0.44
CA THR A 438 -19.88 -9.74 0.86
C THR A 438 -18.95 -10.10 2.01
N ASN A 439 -19.51 -10.65 3.10
CA ASN A 439 -18.72 -11.11 4.25
C ASN A 439 -17.78 -12.25 3.88
N PHE A 440 -18.20 -13.13 2.96
CA PHE A 440 -17.35 -14.18 2.45
C PHE A 440 -16.15 -13.59 1.70
N ILE A 441 -16.36 -12.66 0.76
CA ILE A 441 -15.28 -11.97 0.04
C ILE A 441 -14.36 -11.23 1.02
N SER A 442 -14.92 -10.56 2.01
CA SER A 442 -14.14 -9.88 3.05
C SER A 442 -13.28 -10.86 3.86
N ASP A 443 -13.81 -12.03 4.22
CA ASP A 443 -13.05 -13.05 4.94
C ASP A 443 -11.97 -13.71 4.05
N GLN A 444 -12.17 -13.77 2.73
CA GLN A 444 -11.22 -14.37 1.77
C GLN A 444 -10.14 -13.41 1.26
N ILE A 445 -10.35 -12.09 1.29
CA ILE A 445 -9.41 -11.12 0.68
C ILE A 445 -8.95 -10.09 1.72
N LEU A 446 -9.89 -9.33 2.28
CA LEU A 446 -9.59 -8.22 3.19
C LEU A 446 -8.93 -8.69 4.50
N TYR A 447 -9.43 -9.77 5.10
CA TYR A 447 -8.88 -10.27 6.37
C TYR A 447 -7.41 -10.74 6.25
N PRO A 448 -7.04 -11.59 5.28
CA PRO A 448 -5.65 -11.89 4.93
C PRO A 448 -4.77 -10.66 4.77
N PHE A 449 -5.20 -9.72 3.92
CA PHE A 449 -4.42 -8.54 3.57
C PHE A 449 -4.20 -7.64 4.78
N ALA A 450 -5.23 -7.45 5.60
CA ALA A 450 -5.14 -6.66 6.83
C ALA A 450 -4.18 -7.29 7.85
N LEU A 451 -4.23 -8.62 8.05
CA LEU A 451 -3.31 -9.31 8.95
C LEU A 451 -1.86 -9.16 8.48
N LEU A 452 -1.61 -9.47 7.20
CA LEU A 452 -0.27 -9.37 6.63
C LEU A 452 0.29 -7.95 6.77
N SER A 453 -0.49 -6.93 6.36
CA SER A 453 -0.08 -5.53 6.39
C SER A 453 0.26 -5.04 7.80
N VAL A 454 -0.57 -5.37 8.81
CA VAL A 454 -0.36 -4.91 10.18
C VAL A 454 0.92 -5.52 10.77
N PHE A 455 1.11 -6.84 10.65
CA PHE A 455 2.25 -7.50 11.28
C PHE A 455 3.56 -7.24 10.53
N GLN A 456 3.53 -7.13 9.20
CA GLN A 456 4.71 -6.71 8.43
C GLN A 456 5.14 -5.28 8.80
N MET A 457 4.19 -4.34 8.91
CA MET A 457 4.51 -2.96 9.29
C MET A 457 5.14 -2.87 10.69
N ILE A 458 4.64 -3.65 11.65
CA ILE A 458 5.23 -3.71 13.00
C ILE A 458 6.67 -4.26 12.96
N ALA A 459 6.97 -5.22 12.09
CA ALA A 459 8.32 -5.77 11.94
C ALA A 459 9.30 -4.78 11.27
N VAL A 460 8.81 -3.93 10.36
CA VAL A 460 9.61 -2.95 9.64
C VAL A 460 10.04 -1.78 10.54
N ILE A 461 9.16 -1.26 11.41
CA ILE A 461 9.43 -0.03 12.19
C ILE A 461 10.75 -0.09 12.99
N PRO A 462 11.02 -1.13 13.82
CA PRO A 462 12.26 -1.20 14.58
C PRO A 462 13.50 -1.33 13.68
N THR A 463 13.36 -2.03 12.56
CA THR A 463 14.42 -2.24 11.57
C THR A 463 14.79 -0.92 10.90
N VAL A 464 13.80 -0.12 10.49
CA VAL A 464 14.01 1.22 9.93
C VAL A 464 14.73 2.10 10.94
N VAL A 465 14.28 2.14 12.21
CA VAL A 465 14.92 2.94 13.27
C VAL A 465 16.37 2.54 13.49
N ARG A 466 16.69 1.24 13.39
CA ARG A 466 18.07 0.76 13.49
C ARG A 466 18.89 1.09 12.24
N PHE A 467 18.31 0.93 11.04
CA PHE A 467 18.96 1.20 9.77
C PHE A 467 19.35 2.67 9.65
N MET A 468 18.45 3.59 10.06
CA MET A 468 18.70 5.04 10.09
C MET A 468 19.92 5.46 10.95
N ARG A 469 20.45 4.57 11.79
CA ARG A 469 21.62 4.84 12.64
C ARG A 469 22.93 4.33 12.06
N LYS A 470 22.91 3.67 10.90
CA LYS A 470 24.10 3.12 10.28
C LYS A 470 24.66 4.05 9.20
N PRO A 471 25.98 4.00 8.93
CA PRO A 471 26.58 4.79 7.86
C PRO A 471 25.96 4.52 6.48
N GLU A 472 25.54 3.29 6.17
CA GLU A 472 24.96 2.93 4.85
C GLU A 472 23.61 3.62 4.58
N TYR A 473 22.96 4.17 5.62
CA TYR A 473 21.77 5.00 5.44
C TYR A 473 22.08 6.29 4.69
N SER A 474 23.31 6.80 4.81
CA SER A 474 23.77 8.00 4.11
C SER A 474 23.76 7.82 2.59
N ASP A 475 24.34 6.71 2.12
CA ASP A 475 24.35 6.32 0.71
C ASP A 475 22.92 6.14 0.19
N TYR A 476 22.04 5.50 0.99
CA TYR A 476 20.64 5.35 0.63
C TYR A 476 19.88 6.69 0.51
N ILE A 477 20.15 7.66 1.39
CA ILE A 477 19.57 9.01 1.33
C ILE A 477 20.12 9.79 0.12
N LEU A 478 21.39 9.59 -0.22
CA LEU A 478 22.00 10.18 -1.40
C LEU A 478 21.39 9.57 -2.69
N ASP A 479 21.17 8.26 -2.75
CA ASP A 479 20.46 7.62 -3.86
C ASP A 479 19.01 8.11 -3.98
N LEU A 480 18.34 8.38 -2.86
CA LEU A 480 16.98 8.96 -2.84
C LEU A 480 16.93 10.37 -3.45
N LYS A 481 18.05 11.11 -3.46
CA LYS A 481 18.16 12.45 -4.09
C LYS A 481 17.97 12.37 -5.61
N ASP A 482 18.32 11.24 -6.21
CA ASP A 482 18.30 11.01 -7.65
C ASP A 482 17.04 10.23 -8.13
N VAL A 483 16.10 9.93 -7.22
CA VAL A 483 14.83 9.27 -7.54
C VAL A 483 13.95 10.20 -8.35
N SER A 484 13.77 9.89 -9.64
CA SER A 484 13.08 10.76 -10.60
C SER A 484 11.75 10.19 -11.11
N GLY A 485 11.40 8.94 -10.73
CA GLY A 485 10.13 8.32 -11.13
C GLY A 485 9.68 7.11 -10.31
N VAL A 486 8.44 6.67 -10.57
CA VAL A 486 7.82 5.50 -9.88
C VAL A 486 8.63 4.22 -10.08
N GLY A 487 9.30 4.04 -11.22
CA GLY A 487 10.20 2.91 -11.44
C GLY A 487 11.39 2.90 -10.46
N ASP A 488 11.97 4.07 -10.21
CA ASP A 488 13.07 4.25 -9.25
C ASP A 488 12.57 4.06 -7.81
N ILE A 489 11.39 4.59 -7.47
CA ILE A 489 10.76 4.38 -6.15
C ILE A 489 10.49 2.89 -5.91
N VAL A 490 9.94 2.19 -6.91
CA VAL A 490 9.65 0.76 -6.82
C VAL A 490 10.95 -0.04 -6.69
N LYS A 491 11.95 0.26 -7.53
CA LYS A 491 13.28 -0.35 -7.43
C LYS A 491 13.90 -0.12 -6.07
N GLN A 492 13.88 1.11 -5.57
CA GLN A 492 14.48 1.48 -4.30
C GLN A 492 13.71 0.92 -3.10
N SER A 493 12.38 0.76 -3.21
CA SER A 493 11.59 0.02 -2.23
C SER A 493 12.01 -1.45 -2.15
N PHE A 494 12.37 -2.05 -3.28
CA PHE A 494 12.93 -3.41 -3.32
C PHE A 494 14.37 -3.47 -2.82
N ASP A 495 15.20 -2.46 -3.10
CA ASP A 495 16.56 -2.36 -2.55
C ASP A 495 16.52 -2.24 -1.02
N VAL A 496 15.61 -1.43 -0.47
CA VAL A 496 15.33 -1.36 0.97
C VAL A 496 14.87 -2.70 1.53
N MET A 497 13.99 -3.40 0.82
CA MET A 497 13.55 -4.72 1.23
C MET A 497 14.72 -5.72 1.24
N GLY A 498 15.63 -5.65 0.27
CA GLY A 498 16.87 -6.43 0.24
C GLY A 498 17.80 -6.12 1.42
N ILE A 499 17.94 -4.84 1.78
CA ILE A 499 18.68 -4.41 2.98
C ILE A 499 18.04 -4.99 4.24
N PHE A 500 16.71 -4.91 4.37
CA PHE A 500 16.01 -5.47 5.53
C PHE A 500 16.11 -6.99 5.59
N MET A 501 16.02 -7.68 4.46
CA MET A 501 16.26 -9.13 4.37
C MET A 501 17.69 -9.51 4.76
N SER A 502 18.62 -8.56 4.78
CA SER A 502 20.00 -8.74 5.25
C SER A 502 20.18 -8.42 6.75
N ASP A 503 19.15 -7.95 7.46
CA ASP A 503 19.18 -7.68 8.90
C ASP A 503 18.55 -8.84 9.70
N PRO A 504 19.31 -9.51 10.59
CA PRO A 504 18.76 -10.58 11.44
C PRO A 504 17.57 -10.16 12.32
N LEU A 505 17.52 -8.89 12.76
CA LEU A 505 16.43 -8.37 13.57
C LEU A 505 15.12 -8.35 12.77
N PHE A 506 15.19 -7.93 11.52
CA PHE A 506 14.02 -7.89 10.63
C PHE A 506 13.45 -9.29 10.42
N LEU A 507 14.30 -10.26 10.08
CA LEU A 507 13.89 -11.65 9.86
C LEU A 507 13.26 -12.26 11.12
N PHE A 508 13.81 -11.96 12.30
CA PHE A 508 13.27 -12.43 13.57
C PHE A 508 11.89 -11.81 13.87
N LEU A 509 11.75 -10.49 13.71
CA LEU A 509 10.47 -9.79 13.91
C LEU A 509 9.42 -10.24 12.90
N MET A 510 9.82 -10.49 11.66
CA MET A 510 8.94 -11.03 10.61
C MET A 510 8.48 -12.44 10.97
N GLY A 511 9.38 -13.30 11.45
CA GLY A 511 9.05 -14.64 11.96
C GLY A 511 8.02 -14.58 13.09
N ILE A 512 8.19 -13.67 14.06
CA ILE A 512 7.19 -13.43 15.12
C ILE A 512 5.86 -12.97 14.51
N GLY A 513 5.89 -12.04 13.55
CA GLY A 513 4.71 -11.55 12.84
C GLY A 513 3.90 -12.71 12.22
N TYR A 514 4.57 -13.63 11.52
CA TYR A 514 3.94 -14.82 10.95
C TYR A 514 3.34 -15.74 12.02
N VAL A 515 4.02 -15.96 13.15
CA VAL A 515 3.45 -16.73 14.28
C VAL A 515 2.19 -16.07 14.83
N LEU A 516 2.15 -14.74 14.94
CA LEU A 516 0.96 -14.00 15.38
C LEU A 516 -0.20 -14.09 14.37
N ILE A 517 0.09 -14.10 13.07
CA ILE A 517 -0.91 -14.33 12.01
C ILE A 517 -1.51 -15.74 12.16
N ILE A 518 -0.66 -16.77 12.34
CA ILE A 518 -1.12 -18.15 12.56
C ILE A 518 -2.03 -18.22 13.78
N ASP A 519 -1.64 -17.61 14.88
CA ASP A 519 -2.45 -17.57 16.10
C ASP A 519 -3.80 -16.84 15.89
N MET A 520 -3.84 -15.75 15.10
CA MET A 520 -5.10 -15.10 14.72
C MET A 520 -6.04 -16.03 13.96
N TYR A 521 -5.52 -16.83 13.02
CA TYR A 521 -6.31 -17.85 12.32
C TYR A 521 -6.78 -18.96 13.27
N ILE A 522 -5.91 -19.46 14.16
CA ILE A 522 -6.27 -20.46 15.17
C ILE A 522 -7.40 -19.93 16.08
N ARG A 523 -7.26 -18.70 16.62
CA ARG A 523 -8.28 -18.06 17.46
C ARG A 523 -9.58 -17.85 16.70
N ARG A 524 -9.53 -17.46 15.42
CA ARG A 524 -10.71 -17.31 14.55
C ARG A 524 -11.47 -18.64 14.43
N VAL A 525 -10.77 -19.73 14.14
CA VAL A 525 -11.38 -21.05 13.95
C VAL A 525 -11.93 -21.62 15.26
N MET A 526 -11.13 -21.59 16.33
CA MET A 526 -11.52 -22.20 17.61
C MET A 526 -12.53 -21.37 18.39
N ARG A 527 -12.37 -20.04 18.47
CA ARG A 527 -13.22 -19.19 19.32
C ARG A 527 -14.45 -18.66 18.60
N LYS A 528 -14.28 -18.17 17.36
CA LYS A 528 -15.38 -17.53 16.61
C LYS A 528 -16.21 -18.55 15.84
N GLU A 529 -15.54 -19.49 15.15
CA GLU A 529 -16.26 -20.53 14.38
C GLU A 529 -16.60 -21.77 15.21
N ARG A 530 -15.96 -21.95 16.37
CA ARG A 530 -16.14 -23.11 17.27
C ARG A 530 -15.90 -24.45 16.56
N ASN A 531 -14.95 -24.46 15.64
CA ASN A 531 -14.55 -25.64 14.88
C ASN A 531 -13.19 -26.17 15.38
N PRO A 532 -12.95 -27.50 15.32
CA PRO A 532 -11.64 -28.05 15.62
C PRO A 532 -10.61 -27.67 14.55
N LEU A 533 -9.32 -27.63 14.90
CA LEU A 533 -8.23 -27.27 13.99
C LEU A 533 -8.05 -28.26 12.85
N SER A 534 -8.54 -29.49 13.00
CA SER A 534 -8.65 -30.43 11.88
C SER A 534 -9.45 -29.86 10.72
N THR A 535 -10.41 -28.96 10.93
CA THR A 535 -11.22 -28.32 9.86
C THR A 535 -10.46 -27.32 8.99
N ILE A 536 -9.24 -26.96 9.37
CA ILE A 536 -8.29 -26.22 8.53
C ILE A 536 -7.10 -27.10 8.13
N GLY A 537 -7.25 -28.42 8.19
CA GLY A 537 -6.22 -29.37 7.78
C GLY A 537 -5.05 -29.50 8.75
N LEU A 538 -5.20 -29.05 10.01
CA LEU A 538 -4.20 -29.20 11.08
C LEU A 538 -4.60 -30.33 12.07
N PRO A 539 -4.63 -31.61 11.67
CA PRO A 539 -4.79 -32.70 12.63
C PRO A 539 -3.50 -32.86 13.44
N PHE A 540 -3.62 -33.07 14.75
CA PHE A 540 -2.48 -33.37 15.63
C PHE A 540 -2.06 -34.85 15.56
N VAL A 541 -1.94 -35.39 14.35
CA VAL A 541 -1.61 -36.80 14.11
C VAL A 541 -0.39 -36.88 13.20
N ASN A 542 0.67 -37.52 13.70
CA ASN A 542 1.93 -37.71 12.96
C ASN A 542 2.52 -36.40 12.39
N VAL A 543 2.34 -35.28 13.10
CA VAL A 543 2.72 -33.94 12.64
C VAL A 543 4.18 -33.89 12.16
N ALA A 544 5.11 -34.34 12.99
CA ALA A 544 6.54 -34.35 12.65
C ALA A 544 6.85 -35.17 11.39
N LYS A 545 6.27 -36.39 11.28
CA LYS A 545 6.46 -37.25 10.11
C LYS A 545 5.89 -36.60 8.83
N ARG A 546 4.70 -35.99 8.90
CA ARG A 546 4.07 -35.30 7.76
C ARG A 546 4.87 -34.08 7.34
N TYR A 547 5.31 -33.26 8.29
CA TYR A 547 6.12 -32.09 8.01
C TYR A 547 7.47 -32.48 7.41
N LEU A 548 8.15 -33.49 7.95
CA LEU A 548 9.43 -33.99 7.43
C LEU A 548 9.28 -34.61 6.02
N SER A 549 8.19 -35.32 5.76
CA SER A 549 7.86 -35.80 4.40
C SER A 549 7.64 -34.63 3.44
N GLY A 550 7.02 -33.55 3.93
CA GLY A 550 6.90 -32.28 3.22
C GLY A 550 8.26 -31.66 2.91
N LEU A 551 9.15 -31.54 3.90
CA LEU A 551 10.49 -31.01 3.70
C LEU A 551 11.24 -31.79 2.60
N LEU A 552 11.20 -33.13 2.64
CA LEU A 552 11.81 -33.96 1.61
C LEU A 552 11.20 -33.69 0.22
N LEU A 553 9.88 -33.56 0.13
CA LEU A 553 9.19 -33.25 -1.12
C LEU A 553 9.63 -31.88 -1.68
N GLY A 554 9.67 -30.85 -0.84
CA GLY A 554 10.14 -29.52 -1.23
C GLY A 554 11.59 -29.53 -1.73
N LEU A 555 12.47 -30.24 -1.02
CA LEU A 555 13.87 -30.42 -1.41
C LEU A 555 14.01 -31.12 -2.77
N VAL A 556 13.24 -32.19 -3.01
CA VAL A 556 13.27 -32.91 -4.28
C VAL A 556 12.78 -32.03 -5.42
N MET A 557 11.68 -31.29 -5.23
CA MET A 557 11.13 -30.44 -6.28
C MET A 557 12.08 -29.28 -6.62
N MET A 558 12.52 -28.52 -5.62
CA MET A 558 13.43 -27.39 -5.83
C MET A 558 14.82 -27.86 -6.29
N GLY A 559 15.32 -28.96 -5.73
CA GLY A 559 16.56 -29.60 -6.18
C GLY A 559 16.49 -30.06 -7.65
N SER A 560 15.32 -30.50 -8.13
CA SER A 560 15.12 -30.83 -9.55
C SER A 560 15.18 -29.58 -10.42
N VAL A 561 14.56 -28.46 -10.01
CA VAL A 561 14.64 -27.17 -10.72
C VAL A 561 16.09 -26.69 -10.77
N PHE A 562 16.77 -26.72 -9.64
CA PHE A 562 18.19 -26.36 -9.53
C PHE A 562 19.08 -27.23 -10.44
N GLY A 563 18.87 -28.55 -10.43
CA GLY A 563 19.58 -29.48 -11.30
C GLY A 563 19.35 -29.19 -12.79
N LEU A 564 18.11 -28.92 -13.20
CA LEU A 564 17.79 -28.53 -14.58
C LEU A 564 18.45 -27.20 -14.98
N LEU A 565 18.51 -26.22 -14.07
CA LEU A 565 19.22 -24.96 -14.30
C LEU A 565 20.73 -25.18 -14.50
N LEU A 566 21.36 -26.05 -13.71
CA LEU A 566 22.76 -26.43 -13.90
C LEU A 566 22.99 -27.16 -15.23
N LEU A 567 22.14 -28.15 -15.53
CA LEU A 567 22.23 -28.94 -16.78
C LEU A 567 22.01 -28.10 -18.03
N SER A 568 21.21 -27.03 -17.93
CA SER A 568 21.00 -26.08 -19.03
C SER A 568 22.23 -25.21 -19.32
N GLY A 569 23.25 -25.25 -18.46
CA GLY A 569 24.44 -24.40 -18.54
C GLY A 569 24.19 -22.92 -18.24
N ARG A 570 22.99 -22.57 -17.76
CA ARG A 570 22.59 -21.18 -17.48
C ARG A 570 22.83 -20.74 -16.04
N LEU A 571 23.14 -21.68 -15.15
CA LEU A 571 23.52 -21.43 -13.76
C LEU A 571 24.90 -22.04 -13.50
N ARG A 572 25.77 -21.31 -12.80
CA ARG A 572 27.09 -21.81 -12.37
C ARG A 572 27.22 -21.68 -10.87
N ILE A 573 27.85 -22.67 -10.24
CA ILE A 573 28.20 -22.63 -8.82
C ILE A 573 29.55 -21.91 -8.70
N THR A 574 29.60 -20.88 -7.86
CA THR A 574 30.79 -20.05 -7.65
C THR A 574 31.48 -20.32 -6.31
N GLY A 575 30.77 -20.90 -5.33
CA GLY A 575 31.34 -21.18 -4.02
C GLY A 575 30.47 -22.06 -3.13
N PHE A 576 31.08 -22.51 -2.02
CA PHE A 576 30.45 -23.31 -0.97
C PHE A 576 30.85 -22.78 0.40
N GLY A 577 29.91 -22.79 1.33
CA GLY A 577 30.12 -22.42 2.74
C GLY A 577 29.49 -21.09 3.11
N ILE A 578 29.24 -20.91 4.40
CA ILE A 578 28.71 -19.67 4.99
C ILE A 578 29.83 -19.09 5.84
N ALA A 579 30.22 -17.84 5.60
CA ALA A 579 31.21 -17.19 6.43
C ALA A 579 30.71 -17.07 7.88
N PRO A 580 31.57 -17.22 8.92
CA PRO A 580 31.15 -17.23 10.32
C PRO A 580 30.27 -16.04 10.73
N GLU A 581 30.53 -14.86 10.18
CA GLU A 581 29.79 -13.62 10.37
C GLU A 581 28.34 -13.67 9.86
N TYR A 582 28.04 -14.52 8.88
CA TYR A 582 26.70 -14.70 8.32
C TYR A 582 25.91 -15.86 8.97
N ILE A 583 26.51 -16.63 9.87
CA ILE A 583 25.82 -17.72 10.59
C ILE A 583 24.58 -17.22 11.35
N PRO A 584 24.61 -16.10 12.10
CA PRO A 584 23.42 -15.59 12.78
C PRO A 584 22.30 -15.22 11.79
N LEU A 585 22.66 -14.65 10.64
CA LEU A 585 21.71 -14.29 9.59
C LEU A 585 21.07 -15.54 8.97
N PHE A 586 21.88 -16.57 8.67
CA PHE A 586 21.39 -17.85 8.17
C PHE A 586 20.41 -18.53 9.14
N ILE A 587 20.71 -18.52 10.44
CA ILE A 587 19.80 -19.03 11.48
C ILE A 587 18.50 -18.21 11.51
N ALA A 588 18.58 -16.89 11.41
CA ALA A 588 17.40 -16.02 11.36
C ALA A 588 16.49 -16.33 10.15
N TYR A 589 17.06 -16.66 8.99
CA TYR A 589 16.29 -17.13 7.83
C TYR A 589 15.54 -18.44 8.12
N VAL A 590 16.18 -19.41 8.78
CA VAL A 590 15.49 -20.67 9.18
C VAL A 590 14.29 -20.36 10.08
N PHE A 591 14.45 -19.47 11.05
CA PHE A 591 13.37 -19.03 11.94
C PHE A 591 12.24 -18.28 11.21
N MET A 592 12.54 -17.61 10.10
CA MET A 592 11.57 -16.86 9.31
C MET A 592 10.78 -17.78 8.35
N TRP A 593 11.47 -18.67 7.61
CA TRP A 593 10.84 -19.50 6.58
C TRP A 593 9.83 -20.51 7.12
N ILE A 594 10.08 -21.08 8.29
CA ILE A 594 9.18 -22.07 8.91
C ILE A 594 7.77 -21.49 9.15
N PRO A 595 7.60 -20.37 9.89
CA PRO A 595 6.29 -19.77 10.10
C PRO A 595 5.77 -19.04 8.87
N GLN A 596 6.64 -18.51 7.98
CA GLN A 596 6.20 -17.90 6.72
C GLN A 596 5.46 -18.90 5.83
N GLY A 597 6.10 -20.03 5.50
CA GLY A 597 5.50 -21.07 4.67
C GLY A 597 4.24 -21.65 5.32
N ALA A 598 4.26 -21.86 6.65
CA ALA A 598 3.08 -22.32 7.38
C ALA A 598 1.93 -21.31 7.35
N THR A 599 2.20 -20.01 7.42
CA THR A 599 1.17 -18.96 7.38
C THR A 599 0.43 -18.98 6.05
N GLU A 600 1.16 -19.04 4.94
CA GLU A 600 0.57 -19.08 3.61
C GLU A 600 -0.26 -20.34 3.39
N GLU A 601 0.25 -21.51 3.81
CA GLU A 601 -0.51 -22.77 3.70
C GLU A 601 -1.76 -22.79 4.58
N ILE A 602 -1.69 -22.29 5.82
CA ILE A 602 -2.85 -22.15 6.72
C ILE A 602 -3.88 -21.20 6.12
N MET A 603 -3.43 -20.09 5.54
CA MET A 603 -4.29 -19.09 4.93
C MET A 603 -4.99 -19.62 3.69
N PHE A 604 -4.24 -20.10 2.70
CA PHE A 604 -4.78 -20.51 1.40
C PHE A 604 -5.42 -21.91 1.44
N ARG A 605 -4.74 -22.92 1.99
CA ARG A 605 -5.19 -24.33 1.93
C ARG A 605 -6.04 -24.66 3.15
N GLY A 606 -5.64 -24.20 4.33
CA GLY A 606 -6.41 -24.42 5.55
C GLY A 606 -7.73 -23.65 5.56
N PHE A 607 -7.64 -22.31 5.52
CA PHE A 607 -8.77 -21.42 5.70
C PHE A 607 -9.55 -21.18 4.39
N MET A 608 -8.94 -20.57 3.37
CA MET A 608 -9.67 -20.17 2.16
C MET A 608 -10.29 -21.34 1.40
N MET A 609 -9.50 -22.38 1.13
CA MET A 609 -9.92 -23.54 0.33
C MET A 609 -11.10 -24.28 0.96
N SER A 610 -11.08 -24.52 2.28
CA SER A 610 -12.17 -25.23 2.98
C SER A 610 -13.50 -24.44 3.00
N ARG A 611 -13.44 -23.11 3.21
CA ARG A 611 -14.64 -22.25 3.15
C ARG A 611 -15.16 -22.14 1.71
N SER A 612 -14.28 -21.95 0.73
CA SER A 612 -14.62 -21.89 -0.69
C SER A 612 -15.26 -23.19 -1.17
N ALA A 613 -14.77 -24.36 -0.72
CA ALA A 613 -15.33 -25.66 -1.09
C ALA A 613 -16.76 -25.83 -0.59
N SER A 614 -17.03 -25.38 0.64
CA SER A 614 -18.38 -25.43 1.21
C SER A 614 -19.41 -24.62 0.42
N ARG A 615 -18.97 -23.54 -0.24
CA ARG A 615 -19.82 -22.60 -0.97
C ARG A 615 -19.92 -22.87 -2.46
N PHE A 616 -18.82 -23.21 -3.11
CA PHE A 616 -18.70 -23.30 -4.56
C PHE A 616 -18.36 -24.70 -5.08
N GLY A 617 -18.02 -25.64 -4.20
CA GLY A 617 -17.56 -26.98 -4.57
C GLY A 617 -16.03 -27.09 -4.60
N ILE A 618 -15.54 -28.32 -4.52
CA ILE A 618 -14.12 -28.63 -4.33
C ILE A 618 -13.25 -28.14 -5.51
N PRO A 619 -13.58 -28.40 -6.79
CA PRO A 619 -12.72 -27.98 -7.90
C PRO A 619 -12.57 -26.46 -7.99
N VAL A 620 -13.67 -25.73 -7.80
CA VAL A 620 -13.68 -24.26 -7.80
C VAL A 620 -12.83 -23.72 -6.66
N ALA A 621 -12.89 -24.34 -5.48
CA ALA A 621 -12.11 -23.89 -4.33
C ALA A 621 -10.60 -24.06 -4.53
N ILE A 622 -10.16 -25.19 -5.09
CA ILE A 622 -8.75 -25.47 -5.38
C ILE A 622 -8.22 -24.51 -6.44
N PHE A 623 -9.01 -24.24 -7.50
CA PHE A 623 -8.61 -23.30 -8.55
C PHE A 623 -8.61 -21.86 -8.06
N PHE A 624 -9.65 -21.43 -7.35
CA PHE A 624 -9.79 -20.06 -6.85
C PHE A 624 -8.66 -19.65 -5.92
N GLN A 625 -8.29 -20.50 -4.95
CA GLN A 625 -7.15 -20.20 -4.05
C GLN A 625 -5.82 -20.13 -4.81
N ALA A 626 -5.65 -20.92 -5.88
CA ALA A 626 -4.42 -20.92 -6.66
C ALA A 626 -4.25 -19.64 -7.46
N VAL A 627 -5.33 -19.13 -8.05
CA VAL A 627 -5.33 -17.82 -8.72
C VAL A 627 -5.08 -16.70 -7.72
N LEU A 628 -5.74 -16.72 -6.56
CA LEU A 628 -5.51 -15.71 -5.52
C LEU A 628 -4.06 -15.70 -5.01
N PHE A 629 -3.45 -16.87 -4.88
CA PHE A 629 -2.04 -17.00 -4.51
C PHE A 629 -1.14 -16.24 -5.49
N ALA A 630 -1.29 -16.47 -6.80
CA ALA A 630 -0.53 -15.75 -7.82
C ALA A 630 -0.82 -14.23 -7.83
N VAL A 631 -2.08 -13.83 -7.63
CA VAL A 631 -2.46 -12.40 -7.56
C VAL A 631 -1.79 -11.69 -6.39
N PHE A 632 -1.69 -12.34 -5.23
CA PHE A 632 -1.04 -11.76 -4.04
C PHE A 632 0.46 -11.52 -4.24
N HIS A 633 1.08 -12.24 -5.18
CA HIS A 633 2.49 -12.09 -5.56
C HIS A 633 2.68 -11.15 -6.76
N GLY A 634 1.60 -10.65 -7.37
CA GLY A 634 1.67 -9.82 -8.58
C GLY A 634 2.37 -8.47 -8.39
N MET A 635 2.62 -8.05 -7.16
CA MET A 635 3.34 -6.83 -6.81
C MET A 635 4.82 -7.08 -6.42
N ASN A 636 5.29 -8.33 -6.49
CA ASN A 636 6.67 -8.67 -6.19
C ASN A 636 7.61 -8.25 -7.34
N MET A 637 8.88 -8.01 -7.00
CA MET A 637 9.90 -7.65 -7.97
C MET A 637 10.08 -8.76 -9.01
N GLY A 638 10.20 -8.37 -10.28
CA GLY A 638 10.43 -9.32 -11.37
C GLY A 638 9.21 -10.13 -11.79
N PHE A 639 8.01 -9.88 -11.25
CA PHE A 639 6.82 -10.66 -11.59
C PHE A 639 6.54 -10.64 -13.10
N THR A 640 6.63 -11.82 -13.73
CA THR A 640 6.31 -12.01 -15.15
C THR A 640 5.02 -12.79 -15.33
N TRP A 641 4.46 -12.78 -16.54
CA TRP A 641 3.30 -13.62 -16.86
C TRP A 641 3.60 -15.12 -16.63
N LEU A 642 4.82 -15.57 -16.90
CA LEU A 642 5.25 -16.96 -16.69
C LEU A 642 5.37 -17.28 -15.20
N ALA A 643 5.91 -16.36 -14.39
CA ALA A 643 5.88 -16.47 -12.93
C ALA A 643 4.44 -16.62 -12.41
N GLY A 644 3.50 -15.81 -12.91
CA GLY A 644 2.08 -15.94 -12.59
C GLY A 644 1.51 -17.32 -12.90
N VAL A 645 1.80 -17.88 -14.08
CA VAL A 645 1.37 -19.24 -14.45
C VAL A 645 1.97 -20.29 -13.51
N ASN A 646 3.27 -20.21 -13.22
CA ASN A 646 3.96 -21.14 -12.34
C ASN A 646 3.43 -21.08 -10.91
N LEU A 647 3.15 -19.89 -10.39
CA LEU A 647 2.54 -19.71 -9.08
C LEU A 647 1.14 -20.33 -9.01
N VAL A 648 0.35 -20.24 -10.09
CA VAL A 648 -0.94 -20.97 -10.16
C VAL A 648 -0.70 -22.48 -10.16
N LEU A 649 0.26 -23.00 -10.93
CA LEU A 649 0.54 -24.43 -11.00
C LEU A 649 1.03 -25.01 -9.66
N ILE A 650 1.99 -24.36 -9.00
CA ILE A 650 2.47 -24.80 -7.68
C ILE A 650 1.36 -24.70 -6.62
N ALA A 651 0.53 -23.66 -6.70
CA ALA A 651 -0.59 -23.48 -5.80
C ALA A 651 -1.71 -24.51 -6.02
N LEU A 652 -1.93 -24.94 -7.27
CA LEU A 652 -2.80 -26.06 -7.61
C LEU A 652 -2.24 -27.37 -7.06
N PHE A 653 -0.94 -27.61 -7.23
CA PHE A 653 -0.24 -28.77 -6.68
C PHE A 653 -0.42 -28.87 -5.16
N PHE A 654 -0.09 -27.82 -4.40
CA PHE A 654 -0.28 -27.80 -2.95
C PHE A 654 -1.76 -27.93 -2.54
N GLY A 655 -2.68 -27.32 -3.29
CA GLY A 655 -4.12 -27.50 -3.07
C GLY A 655 -4.57 -28.97 -3.22
N LEU A 656 -4.12 -29.66 -4.27
CA LEU A 656 -4.40 -31.08 -4.49
C LEU A 656 -3.72 -31.97 -3.44
N LEU A 657 -2.46 -31.67 -3.10
CA LEU A 657 -1.70 -32.40 -2.09
C LEU A 657 -2.37 -32.33 -0.72
N ALA A 658 -2.80 -31.12 -0.32
CA ALA A 658 -3.56 -30.90 0.90
C ALA A 658 -4.92 -31.62 0.85
N TYR A 659 -5.64 -31.54 -0.27
CA TYR A 659 -6.94 -32.20 -0.43
C TYR A 659 -6.85 -33.73 -0.32
N TYR A 660 -5.91 -34.36 -1.02
CA TYR A 660 -5.79 -35.83 -1.04
C TYR A 660 -5.15 -36.41 0.21
N SER A 661 -4.25 -35.67 0.85
CA SER A 661 -3.60 -36.12 2.08
C SER A 661 -4.42 -35.81 3.34
N ASP A 662 -5.50 -35.03 3.22
CA ASP A 662 -6.36 -34.57 4.32
C ASP A 662 -5.58 -33.91 5.47
N ASN A 663 -4.44 -33.29 5.15
CA ASN A 663 -3.59 -32.55 6.08
C ASN A 663 -2.78 -31.46 5.34
N ILE A 664 -2.51 -30.34 5.99
CA ILE A 664 -1.65 -29.28 5.46
C ILE A 664 -0.23 -29.31 6.02
N TRP A 665 0.06 -30.11 7.06
CA TRP A 665 1.41 -30.21 7.61
C TRP A 665 2.46 -30.60 6.57
N MET A 666 2.08 -31.47 5.63
CA MET A 666 2.95 -31.86 4.52
C MET A 666 3.17 -30.73 3.51
N THR A 667 2.14 -29.92 3.21
CA THR A 667 2.33 -28.74 2.34
C THR A 667 3.13 -27.64 3.04
N CYS A 668 2.91 -27.42 4.34
CA CYS A 668 3.72 -26.49 5.13
C CYS A 668 5.21 -26.86 5.09
N GLY A 669 5.55 -28.14 5.30
CA GLY A 669 6.92 -28.60 5.20
C GLY A 669 7.49 -28.43 3.78
N ALA A 670 6.72 -28.78 2.75
CA ALA A 670 7.17 -28.63 1.36
C ALA A 670 7.44 -27.17 1.00
N HIS A 671 6.56 -26.26 1.40
CA HIS A 671 6.70 -24.83 1.14
C HIS A 671 7.88 -24.22 1.91
N THR A 672 8.01 -24.51 3.21
CA THR A 672 9.18 -24.09 4.00
C THR A 672 10.48 -24.53 3.34
N CYS A 673 10.55 -25.79 2.91
CA CYS A 673 11.77 -26.31 2.29
C CYS A 673 12.01 -25.71 0.91
N TRP A 674 10.97 -25.48 0.11
CA TRP A 674 11.08 -24.81 -1.18
C TRP A 674 11.76 -23.44 -1.04
N ASN A 675 11.25 -22.58 -0.16
CA ASN A 675 11.80 -21.23 0.02
C ASN A 675 13.21 -21.26 0.62
N PHE A 676 13.42 -22.08 1.66
CA PHE A 676 14.73 -22.22 2.29
C PHE A 676 15.78 -22.77 1.33
N THR A 677 15.43 -23.76 0.51
CA THR A 677 16.39 -24.36 -0.43
C THR A 677 16.69 -23.42 -1.60
N GLN A 678 15.69 -22.77 -2.17
CA GLN A 678 15.90 -21.77 -3.23
C GLN A 678 16.78 -20.61 -2.74
N GLY A 679 16.43 -20.00 -1.61
CA GLY A 679 17.11 -18.82 -1.07
C GLY A 679 18.44 -19.13 -0.39
N ASN A 680 18.42 -19.97 0.65
CA ASN A 680 19.55 -20.14 1.56
C ASN A 680 20.39 -21.39 1.28
N LEU A 681 19.86 -22.41 0.61
CA LEU A 681 20.70 -23.51 0.16
C LEU A 681 21.40 -23.17 -1.16
N PHE A 682 20.64 -22.68 -2.16
CA PHE A 682 21.13 -22.45 -3.53
C PHE A 682 21.50 -21.00 -3.85
N GLY A 683 21.18 -20.03 -2.98
CA GLY A 683 21.56 -18.63 -3.18
C GLY A 683 20.78 -17.92 -4.29
N LEU A 684 19.54 -18.35 -4.57
CA LEU A 684 18.70 -17.82 -5.65
C LEU A 684 17.60 -16.89 -5.10
N GLN A 685 17.11 -15.97 -5.92
CA GLN A 685 16.00 -15.09 -5.53
C GLN A 685 14.73 -15.91 -5.27
N VAL A 686 13.99 -15.60 -4.20
CA VAL A 686 12.71 -16.21 -3.81
C VAL A 686 11.57 -15.22 -4.08
N SER A 687 10.82 -15.45 -5.16
CA SER A 687 9.74 -14.58 -5.62
C SER A 687 10.13 -13.10 -5.68
N GLY A 688 11.32 -12.81 -6.23
CA GLY A 688 11.87 -11.46 -6.34
C GLY A 688 12.71 -10.98 -5.14
N ASN A 689 12.77 -11.74 -4.04
CA ASN A 689 13.57 -11.36 -2.88
C ASN A 689 14.92 -12.11 -2.85
N GLY A 690 16.02 -11.38 -2.77
CA GLY A 690 17.34 -11.98 -2.55
C GLY A 690 17.47 -12.61 -1.16
N SER A 691 18.37 -13.58 -1.02
CA SER A 691 18.80 -14.11 0.28
C SER A 691 20.27 -13.79 0.50
N ALA A 692 20.56 -13.00 1.55
CA ALA A 692 21.91 -12.50 1.80
C ALA A 692 22.86 -13.52 2.46
N ALA A 693 22.32 -14.65 2.95
CA ALA A 693 23.13 -15.74 3.51
C ALA A 693 22.73 -17.07 2.85
N SER A 694 23.64 -17.64 2.05
CA SER A 694 23.44 -18.91 1.37
C SER A 694 24.62 -19.87 1.54
N LEU A 695 24.34 -21.17 1.49
CA LEU A 695 25.37 -22.22 1.59
C LEU A 695 26.09 -22.46 0.27
N ILE A 696 25.38 -22.35 -0.85
CA ILE A 696 25.92 -22.45 -2.19
C ILE A 696 25.76 -21.08 -2.85
N SER A 697 26.87 -20.52 -3.30
CA SER A 697 26.87 -19.29 -4.09
C SER A 697 26.70 -19.64 -5.56
N THR A 698 25.74 -18.98 -6.22
CA THR A 698 25.41 -19.26 -7.61
C THR A 698 25.28 -17.98 -8.41
N GLU A 699 25.66 -18.07 -9.69
CA GLU A 699 25.57 -16.96 -10.63
C GLU A 699 24.87 -17.42 -11.90
N PHE A 700 23.91 -16.62 -12.36
CA PHE A 700 23.31 -16.81 -13.67
C PHE A 700 24.30 -16.36 -14.76
N SER A 701 24.34 -17.13 -15.85
CA SER A 701 25.14 -16.75 -17.02
C SER A 701 24.64 -15.43 -17.62
N ALA A 702 25.56 -14.54 -18.02
CA ALA A 702 25.26 -13.24 -18.63
C ALA A 702 24.39 -13.31 -19.91
N ARG A 703 24.21 -14.50 -20.51
CA ARG A 703 23.31 -14.75 -21.66
C ARG A 703 22.04 -15.52 -21.29
N GLY A 704 21.70 -15.61 -20.00
CA GLY A 704 20.51 -16.33 -19.53
C GLY A 704 19.23 -15.64 -19.97
N GLU A 705 18.43 -16.31 -20.80
CA GLU A 705 17.12 -15.80 -21.18
C GLU A 705 16.16 -15.89 -19.98
N ALA A 706 15.41 -14.81 -19.72
CA ALA A 706 14.60 -14.66 -18.52
C ALA A 706 13.54 -15.76 -18.34
N TYR A 707 13.09 -16.42 -19.41
CA TYR A 707 12.16 -17.55 -19.28
C TYR A 707 12.82 -18.86 -18.82
N ILE A 708 14.16 -18.98 -18.92
CA ILE A 708 14.93 -20.14 -18.44
C ILE A 708 15.39 -19.92 -17.00
N THR A 709 15.89 -18.73 -16.68
CA THR A 709 16.40 -18.40 -15.34
C THR A 709 15.30 -17.92 -14.40
N GLY A 710 14.21 -17.39 -14.97
CA GLY A 710 13.13 -16.71 -14.26
C GLY A 710 13.36 -15.21 -14.04
N GLY A 711 14.47 -14.66 -14.54
CA GLY A 711 14.81 -13.23 -14.43
C GLY A 711 14.90 -12.77 -12.98
N ASP A 712 14.51 -11.52 -12.71
CA ASP A 712 14.58 -10.91 -11.37
C ASP A 712 13.65 -11.60 -10.36
N PHE A 713 12.63 -12.36 -10.82
CA PHE A 713 11.75 -13.14 -9.94
C PHE A 713 12.47 -14.34 -9.30
N GLY A 714 13.54 -14.82 -9.94
CA GLY A 714 14.22 -16.08 -9.61
C GLY A 714 13.59 -17.31 -10.29
N PRO A 715 14.06 -18.53 -9.97
CA PRO A 715 13.68 -19.78 -10.64
C PRO A 715 12.18 -20.03 -10.79
N GLU A 716 11.34 -19.46 -9.92
CA GLU A 716 9.88 -19.53 -9.99
C GLU A 716 9.29 -18.91 -11.25
N GLY A 717 10.01 -17.99 -11.90
CA GLY A 717 9.69 -17.48 -13.22
C GLY A 717 10.12 -18.36 -14.39
N SER A 718 10.78 -19.50 -14.13
CA SER A 718 11.38 -20.34 -15.18
C SER A 718 10.43 -21.39 -15.76
N ILE A 719 10.70 -21.81 -16.99
CA ILE A 719 10.04 -22.96 -17.62
C ILE A 719 10.31 -24.28 -16.85
N PHE A 720 11.42 -24.38 -16.10
CA PHE A 720 11.73 -25.57 -15.34
C PHE A 720 10.76 -25.77 -14.18
N VAL A 721 10.31 -24.69 -13.52
CA VAL A 721 9.25 -24.77 -12.52
C VAL A 721 7.92 -25.20 -13.15
N THR A 722 7.63 -24.80 -14.39
CA THR A 722 6.46 -25.32 -15.13
C THR A 722 6.52 -26.83 -15.27
N ILE A 723 7.66 -27.36 -15.74
CA ILE A 723 7.86 -28.80 -15.97
C ILE A 723 7.75 -29.58 -14.65
N VAL A 724 8.45 -29.14 -13.61
CA VAL A 724 8.44 -29.80 -12.29
C VAL A 724 7.04 -29.75 -11.68
N SER A 725 6.34 -28.62 -11.76
CA SER A 725 4.98 -28.48 -11.20
C SER A 725 3.97 -29.37 -11.93
N LEU A 726 3.99 -29.42 -13.26
CA LEU A 726 3.11 -30.31 -14.04
C LEU A 726 3.38 -31.78 -13.73
N THR A 727 4.66 -32.16 -13.61
CA THR A 727 5.05 -33.52 -13.23
C THR A 727 4.56 -33.87 -11.83
N ALA A 728 4.70 -32.94 -10.87
CA ALA A 728 4.25 -33.13 -9.50
C ALA A 728 2.71 -33.24 -9.40
N ILE A 729 1.97 -32.43 -10.16
CA ILE A 729 0.50 -32.54 -10.27
C ILE A 729 0.11 -33.92 -10.82
N ALA A 730 0.73 -34.35 -11.92
CA ALA A 730 0.46 -35.66 -12.50
C ALA A 730 0.76 -36.80 -11.51
N ALA A 731 1.91 -36.72 -10.81
CA ALA A 731 2.31 -37.70 -9.80
C ALA A 731 1.30 -37.78 -8.64
N VAL A 732 0.80 -36.64 -8.14
CA VAL A 732 -0.21 -36.62 -7.06
C VAL A 732 -1.54 -37.22 -7.51
N ILE A 733 -1.97 -36.94 -8.75
CA ILE A 733 -3.20 -37.51 -9.31
C ILE A 733 -3.06 -39.03 -9.49
N VAL A 734 -1.92 -39.51 -9.99
CA VAL A 734 -1.63 -40.94 -10.14
C VAL A 734 -1.55 -41.62 -8.77
N TRP A 735 -0.82 -41.04 -7.83
CA TRP A 735 -0.71 -41.52 -6.45
C TRP A 735 -2.10 -41.71 -5.83
N TYR A 736 -2.98 -40.73 -5.99
CA TYR A 736 -4.36 -40.83 -5.50
C TYR A 736 -5.16 -41.95 -6.17
N LYS A 737 -5.06 -42.09 -7.50
CA LYS A 737 -5.82 -43.11 -8.25
C LYS A 737 -5.33 -44.54 -8.03
N VAL A 738 -4.04 -44.72 -7.79
CA VAL A 738 -3.40 -46.05 -7.75
C VAL A 738 -3.22 -46.59 -6.33
N ILE A 739 -2.87 -45.73 -5.36
CA ILE A 739 -2.37 -46.20 -4.05
C ILE A 739 -3.42 -46.04 -2.94
N LEU A 740 -4.38 -45.12 -3.06
CA LEU A 740 -5.44 -44.96 -2.06
C LEU A 740 -6.67 -45.79 -2.46
N PRO A 741 -7.01 -46.87 -1.72
CA PRO A 741 -8.26 -47.60 -1.97
C PRO A 741 -9.42 -46.63 -1.85
N ARG A 742 -10.39 -46.70 -2.78
CA ARG A 742 -11.62 -45.91 -2.75
C ARG A 742 -12.20 -45.98 -1.33
N LYS A 743 -12.03 -44.92 -0.52
CA LYS A 743 -12.80 -44.77 0.71
C LYS A 743 -14.24 -44.60 0.25
N THR A 744 -15.02 -45.68 0.32
CA THR A 744 -16.48 -45.56 0.36
C THR A 744 -16.81 -44.56 1.45
N PRO A 745 -17.57 -43.49 1.16
CA PRO A 745 -17.92 -42.51 2.19
C PRO A 745 -18.60 -43.27 3.32
N SER A 746 -17.98 -43.28 4.50
CA SER A 746 -18.60 -43.81 5.70
C SER A 746 -19.85 -42.98 5.96
N VAL A 747 -21.00 -43.56 5.64
CA VAL A 747 -22.29 -43.09 6.13
C VAL A 747 -22.18 -43.12 7.65
N PRO A 748 -22.30 -41.99 8.37
CA PRO A 748 -22.40 -42.04 9.81
C PRO A 748 -23.72 -42.77 10.12
N THR A 749 -23.63 -43.94 10.75
CA THR A 749 -24.79 -44.60 11.36
C THR A 749 -25.36 -43.67 12.42
N LYS A 750 -26.58 -43.21 12.13
CA LYS A 750 -27.60 -42.48 12.92
C LYS A 750 -27.18 -41.75 14.19
#